data_AF-A0A348S562-F1
#
_entry.id   AF-A0A348S562-F1
#
_cell.length_a   1.000
_cell.length_b   1.000
_cell.length_c   1.000
_cell.angle_alpha   90.00
_cell.angle_beta   90.00
_cell.angle_gamma   90.00
#
_symmetry.space_group_name_H-M   'P 1'
#
loop_
_entity.id
_entity.type
_entity.pdbx_description
1 polymer ?
#
loop_
_entity_poly.entity_id
_entity_poly.type
_entity_poly.pdbx_seq_one_letter_code
_entity_poly.pdbx_strand_id
1 'polypeptide(L)'
;MYKKNRKRLGQNRLRRSSAAFMGLLGGLLFAASGSQALGQIDDGLISYWPLDEVQGTKTPDLISFYDMELVNLTSDDLVDGKHGKAFSFSNERQTLLQRVHEPSDNLPANKHESYTLSMWVNVTGEGQNDLRIFSEGNTSNSNPLFNMGTHNGGADGSLDFYLRQSGWDTFGHAYSIQQPFDGSWHHIALVQSDGARTFYVDGVADELEIPDKPEGDWLVNNTSIGGILRAAASHWVTGLIDDVAIWNRALTESELGELSSSALGDLLGGQEADPVAEGLVAHWPLDVIQGTKTPDKVNGYDMELTNLSESDVVAGKVGNAFSFSNERQTLLSRVHEADEDLPANKHESYTLSMWVNVVGEGQNDLRIFSEGNTSNSNPLFNMGTHNGGADGSLDFYLRQSGWDTFGHAYSEQQPFDGTWRHIAFVQTNGARTLYVDGVADALEIPDKPEGDWLVNNSSIGGILRAAASHWATGLIDEVAVWKRALSEDEVNSVITNGVPSAGGGNQRPLAIASFSAEYASVAKGGTVVLQWDASPDASLWVSHGVGDVTANSEFGVGSVEVPLEGTSNFTLYASRGSDTVSASTMVTAYDGIADGWTLIQDFESMNTDASVNGQERWKNPEGTTAVIETGTPSGNALTLSGTALSAVLLGSQTILEGEKATLFFRAYTAEGDGGSVQVNVGLSEKPIRFIGDFDADVGPFVQFGDLEGFLDLLSIDGYGGTLDWTGKSVDYETTYNVWLDVDNRNLDDGDKFTMYFQKASGGDREEGFKDYTSDRNPAGSVDLGLPGPDLDTIFVSSHNNGIQQGQFLIDDIYISKGSFNDGIPAEIDGLNATDEITDDSTPPGGGGTGEPAAAAMVASSDGALSAPAVVDFGALDGSASFEFHFTAIKAGASTAIAGNNAFAIKLDQWNEQGVFGTTEFGVADNLFTAVEGGSVNSVFDAPVHVVIVSDTAAGESHLYI
;
A
#
# COMPACT_ATOMS: atom_id res chain seq x y z
N MET A 1 -4.28 89.04 -3.93
CA MET A 1 -2.83 88.74 -3.95
C MET A 1 -2.51 87.81 -2.78
N TYR A 2 -1.74 86.74 -3.02
CA TYR A 2 -1.22 85.77 -2.05
C TYR A 2 -2.25 84.90 -1.29
N LYS A 3 -2.12 83.57 -1.44
CA LYS A 3 -1.83 82.63 -0.33
C LYS A 3 -1.84 81.17 -0.79
N LYS A 4 -0.73 80.48 -0.49
CA LYS A 4 -0.65 79.03 -0.23
C LYS A 4 -1.09 78.76 1.21
N ASN A 5 -1.71 77.60 1.49
CA ASN A 5 -1.14 76.55 2.38
C ASN A 5 -2.13 75.44 2.80
N ARG A 6 -1.66 74.18 2.61
CA ARG A 6 -1.56 73.03 3.53
C ARG A 6 -2.78 72.28 4.14
N LYS A 7 -2.68 70.94 4.00
CA LYS A 7 -2.73 69.83 5.00
C LYS A 7 -4.06 69.10 5.35
N ARG A 8 -4.02 67.78 5.08
CA ARG A 8 -4.22 66.55 5.90
C ARG A 8 -5.53 66.25 6.68
N LEU A 9 -5.99 65.01 6.43
CA LEU A 9 -6.55 63.94 7.31
C LEU A 9 -7.77 64.20 8.21
N GLY A 10 -8.71 63.25 8.20
CA GLY A 10 -9.75 63.08 9.23
C GLY A 10 -10.63 61.85 8.99
N GLN A 11 -10.57 60.90 9.93
CA GLN A 11 -11.21 59.59 10.02
C GLN A 11 -12.73 59.59 10.33
N ASN A 12 -13.33 58.41 10.08
CA ASN A 12 -14.31 57.64 10.88
C ASN A 12 -15.83 57.73 10.67
N ARG A 13 -16.36 56.51 10.40
CA ARG A 13 -17.59 55.82 10.88
C ARG A 13 -18.97 56.42 10.52
N LEU A 14 -19.85 55.59 9.95
CA LEU A 14 -21.05 55.02 10.64
C LEU A 14 -21.87 54.07 9.73
N ARG A 15 -22.36 52.97 10.32
CA ARG A 15 -23.33 51.98 9.79
C ARG A 15 -24.80 52.45 9.97
N ARG A 16 -25.71 51.72 9.29
CA ARG A 16 -27.19 51.58 9.38
C ARG A 16 -27.98 52.34 8.29
N SER A 17 -29.01 51.80 7.63
CA SER A 17 -29.66 50.47 7.59
C SER A 17 -30.74 50.47 6.49
N SER A 18 -30.89 49.33 5.81
CA SER A 18 -32.07 48.65 5.22
C SER A 18 -33.28 49.42 4.61
N ALA A 19 -33.69 49.07 3.37
CA ALA A 19 -34.84 48.18 3.09
C ALA A 19 -35.35 48.20 1.61
N ALA A 20 -35.33 46.99 1.01
CA ALA A 20 -36.32 46.32 0.14
C ALA A 20 -36.98 46.98 -1.11
N PHE A 21 -36.85 46.31 -2.27
CA PHE A 21 -38.00 45.88 -3.10
C PHE A 21 -37.64 44.69 -4.03
N MET A 22 -38.50 43.66 -4.04
CA MET A 22 -38.48 42.44 -4.88
C MET A 22 -38.89 42.70 -6.35
N GLY A 23 -38.40 41.88 -7.29
CA GLY A 23 -39.03 41.70 -8.61
C GLY A 23 -38.23 40.82 -9.59
N LEU A 24 -38.78 39.64 -9.90
CA LEU A 24 -38.33 38.62 -10.86
C LEU A 24 -37.97 39.12 -12.28
N LEU A 25 -36.90 38.56 -12.86
CA LEU A 25 -36.69 38.04 -14.25
C LEU A 25 -35.17 37.69 -14.32
N GLY A 26 -34.66 36.49 -14.58
CA GLY A 26 -35.15 35.41 -15.44
C GLY A 26 -34.36 35.41 -16.77
N GLY A 27 -33.26 34.66 -16.85
CA GLY A 27 -32.74 34.10 -18.11
C GLY A 27 -31.45 34.69 -18.70
N LEU A 28 -30.43 33.82 -18.80
CA LEU A 28 -29.27 33.85 -19.69
C LEU A 28 -28.36 35.09 -19.65
N LEU A 29 -27.20 34.96 -18.99
CA LEU A 29 -25.89 35.45 -19.47
C LEU A 29 -24.85 35.24 -18.36
N PHE A 30 -24.30 34.04 -18.24
CA PHE A 30 -22.94 33.80 -17.71
C PHE A 30 -22.46 32.44 -18.23
N ALA A 31 -22.09 32.41 -19.50
CA ALA A 31 -21.12 31.46 -20.01
C ALA A 31 -19.98 32.30 -20.60
N ALA A 32 -18.75 31.94 -20.26
CA ALA A 32 -17.47 32.59 -20.57
C ALA A 32 -17.02 33.72 -19.63
N SER A 33 -16.61 33.32 -18.41
CA SER A 33 -15.39 33.84 -17.76
C SER A 33 -15.14 33.07 -16.45
N GLY A 34 -14.32 32.02 -16.53
CA GLY A 34 -13.96 31.20 -15.37
C GLY A 34 -13.04 30.04 -15.74
N SER A 35 -11.96 30.31 -16.46
CA SER A 35 -10.82 29.40 -16.54
C SER A 35 -9.65 30.16 -15.93
N GLN A 36 -9.71 30.35 -14.61
CA GLN A 36 -8.50 30.43 -13.80
C GLN A 36 -8.00 28.99 -13.73
N ALA A 37 -6.73 28.75 -14.01
CA ALA A 37 -6.16 27.40 -13.98
C ALA A 37 -6.39 26.79 -12.59
N LEU A 38 -7.17 25.72 -12.53
CA LEU A 38 -7.23 24.86 -11.36
C LEU A 38 -5.81 24.29 -11.18
N GLY A 39 -5.24 24.40 -9.99
CA GLY A 39 -4.16 23.50 -9.62
C GLY A 39 -4.68 22.07 -9.77
N GLN A 40 -3.86 21.16 -10.27
CA GLN A 40 -4.26 19.76 -10.35
C GLN A 40 -4.58 19.30 -8.91
N ILE A 41 -5.80 18.80 -8.67
CA ILE A 41 -6.31 18.50 -7.33
C ILE A 41 -5.49 17.40 -6.62
N ASP A 42 -4.73 16.60 -7.38
CA ASP A 42 -3.79 15.60 -6.89
C ASP A 42 -2.45 16.18 -6.44
N ASP A 43 -2.11 17.42 -6.80
CA ASP A 43 -0.89 18.06 -6.36
C ASP A 43 -0.85 18.09 -4.83
N GLY A 44 0.24 17.62 -4.24
CA GLY A 44 0.40 17.53 -2.79
C GLY A 44 -0.60 16.61 -2.06
N LEU A 45 -1.40 15.81 -2.78
CA LEU A 45 -2.26 14.80 -2.15
C LEU A 45 -1.38 13.72 -1.51
N ILE A 46 -1.54 13.52 -0.20
CA ILE A 46 -0.78 12.54 0.57
C ILE A 46 -1.55 11.23 0.67
N SER A 47 -2.85 11.31 0.96
CA SER A 47 -3.67 10.14 1.22
C SER A 47 -5.12 10.41 0.84
N TYR A 48 -5.78 9.40 0.30
CA TYR A 48 -7.19 9.35 0.01
C TYR A 48 -7.73 7.97 0.38
N TRP A 49 -8.57 7.92 1.41
CA TRP A 49 -9.35 6.76 1.80
C TRP A 49 -10.79 6.96 1.31
N PRO A 50 -11.22 6.31 0.22
CA PRO A 50 -12.60 6.35 -0.22
C PRO A 50 -13.54 5.75 0.82
N LEU A 51 -13.06 4.77 1.60
CA LEU A 51 -13.86 4.00 2.56
C LEU A 51 -14.92 3.10 1.89
N ASP A 52 -14.63 2.70 0.65
CA ASP A 52 -15.51 1.91 -0.20
C ASP A 52 -15.47 0.40 0.07
N GLU A 53 -14.37 -0.10 0.64
CA GLU A 53 -14.11 -1.53 0.74
C GLU A 53 -13.28 -1.93 1.97
N VAL A 54 -13.35 -3.21 2.32
CA VAL A 54 -12.52 -3.84 3.34
C VAL A 54 -11.62 -4.87 2.66
N GLN A 55 -10.31 -4.74 2.88
CA GLN A 55 -9.29 -5.65 2.42
C GLN A 55 -8.60 -6.31 3.62
N GLY A 56 -8.99 -7.56 3.94
CA GLY A 56 -8.52 -8.25 5.14
C GLY A 56 -8.97 -7.52 6.43
N THR A 57 -8.01 -7.02 7.21
CA THR A 57 -8.27 -6.18 8.39
C THR A 57 -8.11 -4.69 8.13
N LYS A 58 -8.00 -4.26 6.87
CA LYS A 58 -7.70 -2.87 6.49
C LYS A 58 -8.76 -2.27 5.56
N THR A 59 -8.78 -0.95 5.49
CA THR A 59 -9.42 -0.19 4.39
C THR A 59 -8.32 0.54 3.61
N PRO A 60 -8.40 0.54 2.28
CA PRO A 60 -7.33 1.03 1.41
C PRO A 60 -7.20 2.56 1.39
N ASP A 61 -5.95 3.05 1.36
CA ASP A 61 -5.53 4.37 0.87
C ASP A 61 -5.15 4.29 -0.61
N LEU A 62 -5.70 5.15 -1.49
CA LEU A 62 -5.44 5.06 -2.92
C LEU A 62 -4.18 5.81 -3.40
N ILE A 63 -3.47 6.50 -2.51
CA ILE A 63 -2.36 7.38 -2.88
C ILE A 63 -1.00 6.86 -2.42
N SER A 64 -0.81 6.72 -1.11
CA SER A 64 0.50 6.42 -0.51
C SER A 64 0.54 5.06 0.20
N PHE A 65 -0.48 4.22 -0.01
CA PHE A 65 -0.63 2.93 0.68
C PHE A 65 -0.68 3.09 2.21
N TYR A 66 -1.13 4.25 2.69
CA TYR A 66 -1.37 4.54 4.09
C TYR A 66 -2.67 3.91 4.59
N ASP A 67 -2.86 2.62 4.31
CA ASP A 67 -4.04 1.84 4.67
C ASP A 67 -4.31 1.94 6.17
N MET A 68 -5.59 2.02 6.51
CA MET A 68 -6.03 2.06 7.90
C MET A 68 -6.49 0.68 8.38
N GLU A 69 -6.02 0.28 9.55
CA GLU A 69 -6.48 -0.91 10.25
C GLU A 69 -7.89 -0.70 10.82
N LEU A 70 -8.73 -1.72 10.67
CA LEU A 70 -10.06 -1.78 11.25
C LEU A 70 -9.97 -2.21 12.71
N VAL A 71 -10.60 -1.43 13.59
CA VAL A 71 -10.79 -1.79 15.00
C VAL A 71 -12.27 -1.97 15.24
N ASN A 72 -12.68 -3.21 15.55
CA ASN A 72 -14.09 -3.63 15.73
C ASN A 72 -15.01 -3.35 14.53
N LEU A 73 -14.42 -3.06 13.36
CA LEU A 73 -15.10 -2.91 12.09
C LEU A 73 -14.91 -4.18 11.25
N THR A 74 -15.86 -4.43 10.34
CA THR A 74 -15.80 -5.50 9.34
C THR A 74 -16.40 -5.00 8.02
N SER A 75 -16.38 -5.83 6.96
CA SER A 75 -17.08 -5.52 5.70
C SER A 75 -18.59 -5.31 5.87
N ASP A 76 -19.21 -5.88 6.90
CA ASP A 76 -20.64 -5.65 7.22
C ASP A 76 -20.92 -4.20 7.66
N ASP A 77 -19.89 -3.44 8.02
CA ASP A 77 -19.99 -2.04 8.40
C ASP A 77 -19.91 -1.08 7.21
N LEU A 78 -19.69 -1.60 5.99
CA LEU A 78 -19.82 -0.83 4.75
C LEU A 78 -21.29 -0.68 4.38
N VAL A 79 -21.77 0.57 4.35
CA VAL A 79 -23.13 0.92 3.97
C VAL A 79 -23.10 1.88 2.78
N ASP A 80 -24.24 2.20 2.19
CA ASP A 80 -24.29 3.18 1.10
C ASP A 80 -23.77 4.55 1.59
N GLY A 81 -22.73 5.03 0.92
CA GLY A 81 -22.01 6.24 1.25
C GLY A 81 -22.61 7.49 0.62
N LYS A 82 -21.88 8.60 0.74
CA LYS A 82 -22.09 9.78 -0.09
C LYS A 82 -21.68 9.48 -1.53
N HIS A 83 -20.54 8.82 -1.70
CA HIS A 83 -20.03 8.32 -2.98
C HIS A 83 -19.66 6.85 -2.74
N GLY A 84 -20.20 5.91 -3.53
CA GLY A 84 -19.96 4.49 -3.30
C GLY A 84 -20.47 3.99 -1.93
N LYS A 85 -19.56 3.47 -1.09
CA LYS A 85 -19.79 2.98 0.27
C LYS A 85 -19.13 3.91 1.29
N ALA A 86 -19.57 3.79 2.54
CA ALA A 86 -19.00 4.48 3.67
C ALA A 86 -18.94 3.53 4.88
N PHE A 87 -18.07 3.82 5.84
CA PHE A 87 -18.08 3.08 7.11
C PHE A 87 -19.15 3.59 8.06
N SER A 88 -19.89 2.64 8.64
CA SER A 88 -20.78 2.86 9.77
C SER A 88 -20.04 2.68 11.11
N PHE A 89 -19.71 3.80 11.74
CA PHE A 89 -19.10 3.83 13.06
C PHE A 89 -20.16 3.70 14.17
N SER A 90 -19.79 3.00 15.24
CA SER A 90 -20.59 2.72 16.41
C SER A 90 -19.81 2.95 17.70
N ASN A 91 -20.35 3.83 18.55
CA ASN A 91 -19.81 4.04 19.90
C ASN A 91 -19.92 2.78 20.76
N GLU A 92 -21.07 2.09 20.70
CA GLU A 92 -21.35 0.88 21.49
C GLU A 92 -20.36 -0.25 21.17
N ARG A 93 -20.02 -0.42 19.89
CA ARG A 93 -19.03 -1.42 19.45
C ARG A 93 -17.59 -0.91 19.50
N GLN A 94 -17.36 0.35 19.87
CA GLN A 94 -16.03 0.96 19.96
C GLN A 94 -15.25 0.86 18.66
N THR A 95 -15.89 1.21 17.55
CA THR A 95 -15.30 1.09 16.21
C THR A 95 -14.41 2.28 15.87
N LEU A 96 -13.26 2.04 15.28
CA LEU A 96 -12.45 3.10 14.65
C LEU A 96 -11.58 2.54 13.53
N LEU A 97 -11.08 3.43 12.68
CA LEU A 97 -9.98 3.15 11.77
C LEU A 97 -8.72 3.79 12.33
N GLN A 98 -7.56 3.12 12.23
CA GLN A 98 -6.30 3.64 12.76
C GLN A 98 -5.10 3.37 11.86
N ARG A 99 -4.12 4.27 11.93
CA ARG A 99 -2.78 4.07 11.42
C ARG A 99 -1.74 4.74 12.32
N VAL A 100 -0.68 4.02 12.65
CA VAL A 100 0.54 4.57 13.26
C VAL A 100 1.56 4.78 12.15
N HIS A 101 2.19 5.94 12.11
CA HIS A 101 3.06 6.34 11.01
C HIS A 101 4.53 6.24 11.40
N GLU A 102 5.34 5.87 10.42
CA GLU A 102 6.79 5.88 10.57
C GLU A 102 7.34 7.32 10.46
N PRO A 103 8.53 7.62 11.03
CA PRO A 103 9.10 8.97 10.98
C PRO A 103 9.27 9.52 9.56
N SER A 104 9.46 8.65 8.57
CA SER A 104 9.63 9.00 7.15
C SER A 104 8.33 9.19 6.37
N ASP A 105 7.18 8.81 6.93
CA ASP A 105 5.90 8.95 6.23
C ASP A 105 5.58 10.42 5.94
N ASN A 106 4.58 10.71 5.12
CA ASN A 106 4.06 12.07 4.92
C ASN A 106 2.89 12.41 5.86
N LEU A 107 2.38 11.42 6.62
CA LEU A 107 1.43 11.62 7.73
C LEU A 107 2.11 11.41 9.09
N PRO A 108 1.60 11.97 10.20
CA PRO A 108 0.37 12.77 10.35
C PRO A 108 0.43 14.14 9.64
N ALA A 109 -0.71 14.68 9.24
CA ALA A 109 -0.84 15.94 8.49
C ALA A 109 -0.22 17.13 9.24
N ASN A 110 -0.34 17.16 10.57
CA ASN A 110 0.07 18.28 11.40
C ASN A 110 1.59 18.53 11.47
N LYS A 111 2.44 17.67 10.86
CA LYS A 111 3.86 17.97 10.70
C LYS A 111 4.16 18.98 9.58
N HIS A 112 3.21 19.20 8.68
CA HIS A 112 3.35 20.19 7.60
C HIS A 112 2.88 21.56 8.07
N GLU A 113 3.59 22.61 7.66
CA GLU A 113 3.19 24.00 7.92
C GLU A 113 1.90 24.38 7.19
N SER A 114 1.67 23.77 6.01
CA SER A 114 0.44 23.87 5.25
C SER A 114 -0.12 22.47 4.98
N TYR A 115 -1.43 22.28 5.13
CA TYR A 115 -2.11 21.03 4.80
C TYR A 115 -3.61 21.26 4.62
N THR A 116 -4.28 20.28 4.01
CA THR A 116 -5.74 20.24 3.97
C THR A 116 -6.21 18.85 4.41
N LEU A 117 -7.21 18.80 5.29
CA LEU A 117 -7.95 17.60 5.63
C LEU A 117 -9.38 17.76 5.11
N SER A 118 -9.90 16.75 4.42
CA SER A 118 -11.25 16.75 3.86
C SER A 118 -11.97 15.43 4.15
N MET A 119 -13.28 15.48 4.37
CA MET A 119 -14.12 14.28 4.50
C MET A 119 -15.60 14.57 4.32
N TRP A 120 -16.36 13.55 3.93
CA TRP A 120 -17.83 13.56 3.99
C TRP A 120 -18.31 12.92 5.29
N VAL A 121 -19.31 13.55 5.91
CA VAL A 121 -19.86 13.11 7.21
C VAL A 121 -21.38 13.07 7.17
N ASN A 122 -21.97 12.02 7.74
CA ASN A 122 -23.38 11.95 8.10
C ASN A 122 -23.49 11.46 9.53
N VAL A 123 -23.45 12.43 10.45
CA VAL A 123 -23.42 12.23 11.90
C VAL A 123 -24.54 13.06 12.51
N THR A 124 -25.25 12.51 13.51
CA THR A 124 -26.15 13.30 14.36
C THR A 124 -25.43 13.68 15.65
N GLY A 125 -25.01 14.94 15.78
CA GLY A 125 -24.22 15.42 16.92
C GLY A 125 -25.04 15.57 18.22
N GLU A 126 -26.33 15.89 18.11
CA GLU A 126 -27.21 16.02 19.28
C GLU A 126 -27.30 14.69 20.05
N GLY A 127 -26.98 14.73 21.35
CA GLY A 127 -26.92 13.55 22.23
C GLY A 127 -25.61 12.76 22.19
N GLN A 128 -24.68 13.08 21.29
CA GLN A 128 -23.35 12.48 21.23
C GLN A 128 -22.32 13.37 21.94
N ASN A 129 -22.05 13.08 23.21
CA ASN A 129 -21.19 13.92 24.04
C ASN A 129 -19.70 13.60 23.81
N ASP A 130 -18.97 14.56 23.27
CA ASP A 130 -17.49 14.56 23.23
C ASP A 130 -16.87 13.37 22.47
N LEU A 131 -17.41 13.04 21.29
CA LEU A 131 -16.93 11.94 20.44
C LEU A 131 -16.10 12.47 19.26
N ARG A 132 -15.27 11.65 18.60
CA ARG A 132 -14.39 12.09 17.51
C ARG A 132 -14.70 11.43 16.19
N ILE A 133 -14.67 12.23 15.13
CA ILE A 133 -14.73 11.77 13.74
C ILE A 133 -13.31 11.66 13.15
N PHE A 134 -12.38 12.50 13.60
CA PHE A 134 -10.98 12.49 13.17
C PHE A 134 -10.06 12.91 14.32
N SER A 135 -8.91 12.25 14.44
CA SER A 135 -7.89 12.56 15.41
C SER A 135 -6.48 12.32 14.88
N GLU A 136 -5.54 13.17 15.27
CA GLU A 136 -4.11 12.84 15.28
C GLU A 136 -3.60 12.90 16.72
N GLY A 137 -3.03 11.80 17.17
CA GLY A 137 -2.59 11.60 18.56
C GLY A 137 -1.15 11.11 18.65
N ASN A 138 -0.78 10.66 19.84
CA ASN A 138 0.49 9.98 20.08
C ASN A 138 0.20 8.63 20.78
N THR A 139 0.76 7.54 20.28
CA THR A 139 0.51 6.20 20.86
C THR A 139 1.30 5.95 22.15
N SER A 140 2.41 6.67 22.36
CA SER A 140 3.29 6.52 23.51
C SER A 140 2.95 7.45 24.68
N ASN A 141 2.07 8.45 24.47
CA ASN A 141 1.65 9.36 25.53
C ASN A 141 0.22 9.90 25.27
N SER A 142 -0.45 10.51 26.25
CA SER A 142 -1.80 11.05 26.06
C SER A 142 -1.86 12.53 25.62
N ASN A 143 -0.74 13.07 25.12
CA ASN A 143 -0.53 14.48 24.82
C ASN A 143 0.66 14.62 23.85
N PRO A 144 0.45 14.89 22.56
CA PRO A 144 -0.58 15.79 22.01
C PRO A 144 -1.93 15.18 21.60
N LEU A 145 -2.86 16.07 21.26
CA LEU A 145 -4.15 15.77 20.63
C LEU A 145 -4.51 16.85 19.61
N PHE A 146 -4.78 16.42 18.39
CA PHE A 146 -5.50 17.18 17.37
C PHE A 146 -6.84 16.49 17.13
N ASN A 147 -7.96 17.15 17.40
CA ASN A 147 -9.27 16.51 17.36
C ASN A 147 -10.33 17.35 16.64
N MET A 148 -11.16 16.66 15.86
CA MET A 148 -12.43 17.12 15.31
C MET A 148 -13.53 16.15 15.72
N GLY A 149 -14.62 16.66 16.29
CA GLY A 149 -15.62 15.80 16.92
C GLY A 149 -16.95 16.45 17.23
N THR A 150 -17.86 15.71 17.83
CA THR A 150 -19.17 16.24 18.24
C THR A 150 -19.01 17.22 19.41
N HIS A 151 -19.94 18.18 19.52
CA HIS A 151 -20.01 19.09 20.67
C HIS A 151 -19.84 18.32 21.98
N ASN A 152 -18.92 18.76 22.84
CA ASN A 152 -18.61 18.07 24.10
C ASN A 152 -19.79 17.81 25.06
N GLY A 153 -20.87 18.60 24.99
CA GLY A 153 -22.10 18.41 25.74
C GLY A 153 -23.21 17.73 24.95
N GLY A 154 -22.95 17.33 23.70
CA GLY A 154 -23.94 16.79 22.74
C GLY A 154 -25.13 17.72 22.55
N ALA A 155 -24.90 19.04 22.63
CA ALA A 155 -25.97 20.02 22.72
C ALA A 155 -26.67 20.28 21.38
N ASP A 156 -25.94 20.17 20.27
CA ASP A 156 -26.41 20.41 18.90
C ASP A 156 -25.47 19.75 17.87
N GLY A 157 -25.69 20.04 16.59
CA GLY A 157 -24.90 19.53 15.45
C GLY A 157 -23.62 20.29 15.13
N SER A 158 -23.12 21.17 16.01
CA SER A 158 -21.85 21.86 15.78
C SER A 158 -20.64 20.91 15.90
N LEU A 159 -19.60 21.20 15.12
CA LEU A 159 -18.31 20.52 15.19
C LEU A 159 -17.42 21.17 16.26
N ASP A 160 -16.86 20.34 17.14
CA ASP A 160 -15.94 20.69 18.23
C ASP A 160 -14.48 20.46 17.81
N PHE A 161 -13.66 21.51 17.92
CA PHE A 161 -12.20 21.44 17.87
C PHE A 161 -11.59 21.37 19.26
N TYR A 162 -10.67 20.40 19.45
CA TYR A 162 -9.84 20.31 20.65
C TYR A 162 -8.37 20.06 20.28
N LEU A 163 -7.54 21.09 20.45
CA LEU A 163 -6.11 21.10 20.11
C LEU A 163 -5.26 21.29 21.38
N ARG A 164 -4.34 20.36 21.64
CA ARG A 164 -3.49 20.39 22.83
C ARG A 164 -2.13 19.78 22.59
N GLN A 165 -1.10 20.47 23.08
CA GLN A 165 0.26 19.94 23.23
C GLN A 165 0.91 20.47 24.52
N SER A 166 1.77 19.68 25.16
CA SER A 166 2.57 20.15 26.30
C SER A 166 3.41 21.37 25.90
N GLY A 167 3.38 22.44 26.71
CA GLY A 167 4.11 23.67 26.43
C GLY A 167 3.39 24.66 25.51
N TRP A 168 2.23 24.30 24.95
CA TRP A 168 1.38 25.19 24.14
C TRP A 168 0.10 25.56 24.89
N ASP A 169 -0.51 26.69 24.50
CA ASP A 169 -1.87 27.02 24.95
C ASP A 169 -2.88 26.01 24.37
N THR A 170 -3.80 25.55 25.21
CA THR A 170 -4.86 24.62 24.78
C THR A 170 -6.00 25.38 24.12
N PHE A 171 -6.31 25.05 22.88
CA PHE A 171 -7.53 25.50 22.20
C PHE A 171 -8.57 24.39 22.33
N GLY A 172 -9.40 24.47 23.36
CA GLY A 172 -10.30 23.38 23.75
C GLY A 172 -11.77 23.75 23.62
N HIS A 173 -12.57 22.83 23.07
CA HIS A 173 -14.03 22.89 23.02
C HIS A 173 -14.55 24.16 22.34
N ALA A 174 -14.06 24.38 21.12
CA ALA A 174 -14.47 25.48 20.26
C ALA A 174 -15.36 24.94 19.15
N TYR A 175 -16.54 25.54 18.98
CA TYR A 175 -17.59 24.99 18.13
C TYR A 175 -17.77 25.78 16.85
N SER A 176 -17.96 25.07 15.73
CA SER A 176 -18.36 25.69 14.46
C SER A 176 -19.68 26.43 14.59
N ILE A 177 -19.86 27.49 13.79
CA ILE A 177 -21.13 28.21 13.72
C ILE A 177 -22.14 27.45 12.86
N GLN A 178 -21.68 26.86 11.77
CA GLN A 178 -22.44 25.88 10.98
C GLN A 178 -22.58 24.58 11.78
N GLN A 179 -23.62 23.81 11.48
CA GLN A 179 -23.95 22.58 12.20
C GLN A 179 -23.94 21.36 11.25
N PRO A 180 -22.75 20.90 10.82
CA PRO A 180 -22.65 19.80 9.85
C PRO A 180 -23.08 18.44 10.41
N PHE A 181 -23.32 18.32 11.71
CA PHE A 181 -23.76 17.06 12.35
C PHE A 181 -25.27 17.04 12.61
N ASP A 182 -26.07 17.29 11.57
CA ASP A 182 -27.53 17.32 11.64
C ASP A 182 -28.22 16.00 11.21
N GLY A 183 -27.44 14.96 10.87
CA GLY A 183 -27.93 13.69 10.33
C GLY A 183 -28.14 13.67 8.81
N SER A 184 -27.60 14.66 8.09
CA SER A 184 -27.48 14.67 6.62
C SER A 184 -26.01 14.62 6.20
N TRP A 185 -25.74 14.27 4.94
CA TRP A 185 -24.39 14.32 4.37
C TRP A 185 -23.92 15.76 4.20
N HIS A 186 -22.77 16.09 4.80
CA HIS A 186 -22.05 17.35 4.63
C HIS A 186 -20.59 17.08 4.28
N HIS A 187 -20.02 17.92 3.42
CA HIS A 187 -18.58 17.95 3.18
C HIS A 187 -17.93 18.89 4.18
N ILE A 188 -16.92 18.42 4.90
CA ILE A 188 -16.16 19.26 5.83
C ILE A 188 -14.69 19.25 5.45
N ALA A 189 -14.04 20.41 5.62
CA ALA A 189 -12.61 20.52 5.40
C ALA A 189 -11.96 21.48 6.41
N LEU A 190 -10.72 21.16 6.79
CA LEU A 190 -9.84 22.07 7.51
C LEU A 190 -8.64 22.38 6.61
N VAL A 191 -8.42 23.67 6.37
CA VAL A 191 -7.23 24.16 5.67
C VAL A 191 -6.30 24.83 6.67
N GLN A 192 -5.04 24.41 6.69
CA GLN A 192 -3.94 25.15 7.29
C GLN A 192 -3.05 25.72 6.18
N SER A 193 -2.80 27.02 6.19
CA SER A 193 -1.90 27.72 5.26
C SER A 193 -0.89 28.54 6.05
N ASP A 194 0.39 28.14 6.01
CA ASP A 194 1.48 28.74 6.79
C ASP A 194 1.11 28.94 8.26
N GLY A 195 0.53 27.89 8.87
CA GLY A 195 0.05 27.87 10.25
C GLY A 195 -1.34 28.46 10.49
N ALA A 196 -1.88 29.32 9.61
CA ALA A 196 -3.22 29.89 9.76
C ALA A 196 -4.31 28.87 9.39
N ARG A 197 -5.39 28.78 10.18
CA ARG A 197 -6.40 27.71 10.08
C ARG A 197 -7.80 28.23 9.75
N THR A 198 -8.45 27.60 8.78
CA THR A 198 -9.85 27.88 8.39
C THR A 198 -10.62 26.58 8.23
N PHE A 199 -11.80 26.51 8.85
CA PHE A 199 -12.72 25.39 8.72
C PHE A 199 -13.81 25.71 7.68
N TYR A 200 -14.19 24.72 6.88
CA TYR A 200 -15.17 24.83 5.81
C TYR A 200 -16.26 23.77 5.96
N VAL A 201 -17.50 24.14 5.64
CA VAL A 201 -18.65 23.23 5.50
C VAL A 201 -19.26 23.47 4.13
N ASP A 202 -19.43 22.41 3.35
CA ASP A 202 -19.98 22.42 1.98
C ASP A 202 -19.31 23.48 1.08
N GLY A 203 -17.98 23.57 1.16
CA GLY A 203 -17.16 24.52 0.39
C GLY A 203 -17.20 25.96 0.91
N VAL A 204 -17.93 26.25 2.00
CA VAL A 204 -18.09 27.59 2.58
C VAL A 204 -17.36 27.71 3.91
N ALA A 205 -16.51 28.73 4.04
CA ALA A 205 -15.76 29.00 5.27
C ALA A 205 -16.70 29.28 6.46
N ASP A 206 -16.43 28.62 7.59
CA ASP A 206 -17.10 28.86 8.86
C ASP A 206 -16.56 30.13 9.54
N GLU A 207 -17.41 30.79 10.34
CA GLU A 207 -17.01 32.01 11.05
C GLU A 207 -16.23 31.72 12.36
N LEU A 208 -16.01 30.44 12.71
CA LEU A 208 -15.16 30.05 13.84
C LEU A 208 -13.70 30.50 13.64
N GLU A 209 -13.21 31.31 14.57
CA GLU A 209 -11.80 31.70 14.65
C GLU A 209 -10.98 30.59 15.31
N ILE A 210 -10.12 29.93 14.55
CA ILE A 210 -9.18 28.91 15.02
C ILE A 210 -7.79 29.58 15.11
N PRO A 211 -7.08 29.51 16.24
CA PRO A 211 -5.76 30.12 16.37
C PRO A 211 -4.75 29.46 15.44
N ASP A 212 -3.80 30.27 14.96
CA ASP A 212 -2.64 29.81 14.20
C ASP A 212 -1.90 28.70 14.96
N LYS A 213 -1.20 27.83 14.21
CA LYS A 213 -0.29 26.84 14.78
C LYS A 213 0.79 27.54 15.62
N PRO A 214 0.94 27.19 16.92
CA PRO A 214 2.07 27.68 17.70
C PRO A 214 3.41 27.23 17.11
N GLU A 215 4.47 28.01 17.34
CA GLU A 215 5.83 27.66 16.90
C GLU A 215 6.29 26.33 17.55
N GLY A 216 6.86 25.45 16.73
CA GLY A 216 7.38 24.14 17.11
C GLY A 216 6.68 22.96 16.45
N ASP A 217 7.24 21.76 16.65
CA ASP A 217 6.74 20.54 16.02
C ASP A 217 5.56 19.96 16.79
N TRP A 218 4.57 19.44 16.07
CA TRP A 218 3.55 18.59 16.67
C TRP A 218 4.15 17.21 16.96
N LEU A 219 3.99 16.72 18.19
CA LEU A 219 4.51 15.42 18.62
C LEU A 219 3.48 14.29 18.41
N VAL A 220 2.72 14.34 17.32
CA VAL A 220 1.75 13.30 16.93
C VAL A 220 2.45 12.21 16.09
N ASN A 221 1.98 10.97 16.17
CA ASN A 221 2.53 9.84 15.41
C ASN A 221 1.47 8.92 14.80
N ASN A 222 0.18 9.23 14.96
CA ASN A 222 -0.90 8.41 14.42
C ASN A 222 -2.05 9.27 13.89
N THR A 223 -2.85 8.67 13.01
CA THR A 223 -4.13 9.19 12.52
C THR A 223 -5.22 8.17 12.81
N SER A 224 -6.38 8.62 13.30
CA SER A 224 -7.56 7.77 13.50
C SER A 224 -8.85 8.43 13.05
N ILE A 225 -9.77 7.62 12.51
CA ILE A 225 -11.10 8.04 12.04
C ILE A 225 -12.16 7.31 12.87
N GLY A 226 -13.21 8.03 13.28
CA GLY A 226 -14.30 7.51 14.09
C GLY A 226 -13.99 7.32 15.58
N GLY A 227 -12.80 7.72 16.04
CA GLY A 227 -12.38 7.71 17.43
C GLY A 227 -11.02 8.36 17.63
N ILE A 228 -10.45 8.23 18.84
CA ILE A 228 -9.09 8.69 19.17
C ILE A 228 -8.21 7.47 19.42
N LEU A 229 -7.04 7.42 18.76
CA LEU A 229 -5.93 6.55 19.14
C LEU A 229 -4.87 7.31 19.98
N ARG A 230 -4.56 6.76 21.15
CA ARG A 230 -3.42 7.14 22.03
C ARG A 230 -2.77 5.85 22.54
N ALA A 231 -2.22 5.85 23.76
CA ALA A 231 -1.88 4.61 24.47
C ALA A 231 -3.07 3.63 24.60
N ALA A 232 -4.30 4.16 24.64
CA ALA A 232 -5.53 3.38 24.51
C ALA A 232 -6.57 4.15 23.69
N ALA A 233 -7.31 3.42 22.86
CA ALA A 233 -8.40 3.95 22.06
C ALA A 233 -9.57 4.46 22.92
N SER A 234 -10.25 5.53 22.49
CA SER A 234 -11.39 6.09 23.22
C SER A 234 -12.24 7.07 22.37
N HIS A 235 -13.40 7.50 22.90
CA HIS A 235 -14.25 8.57 22.33
C HIS A 235 -14.77 8.28 20.91
N TRP A 236 -15.30 7.08 20.70
CA TRP A 236 -15.81 6.60 19.42
C TRP A 236 -17.13 7.26 19.01
N VAL A 237 -17.24 7.73 17.78
CA VAL A 237 -18.49 8.33 17.27
C VAL A 237 -19.47 7.25 16.78
N THR A 238 -20.76 7.60 16.74
CA THR A 238 -21.77 6.87 15.97
C THR A 238 -22.19 7.69 14.76
N GLY A 239 -22.07 7.14 13.56
CA GLY A 239 -22.43 7.84 12.31
C GLY A 239 -21.67 7.30 11.11
N LEU A 240 -21.86 7.93 9.96
CA LEU A 240 -21.20 7.56 8.71
C LEU A 240 -20.10 8.57 8.37
N ILE A 241 -18.95 8.08 7.92
CA ILE A 241 -17.83 8.87 7.41
C ILE A 241 -17.38 8.24 6.10
N ASP A 242 -17.08 9.09 5.13
CA ASP A 242 -16.80 8.73 3.74
C ASP A 242 -15.73 9.67 3.15
N ASP A 243 -15.03 9.23 2.11
CA ASP A 243 -14.17 10.05 1.25
C ASP A 243 -13.17 10.94 2.01
N VAL A 244 -12.33 10.33 2.84
CA VAL A 244 -11.38 11.05 3.70
C VAL A 244 -10.07 11.27 2.94
N ALA A 245 -9.63 12.52 2.80
CA ALA A 245 -8.42 12.87 2.06
C ALA A 245 -7.56 13.93 2.75
N ILE A 246 -6.25 13.84 2.55
CA ILE A 246 -5.25 14.72 3.17
C ILE A 246 -4.22 15.18 2.13
N TRP A 247 -3.97 16.48 2.07
CA TRP A 247 -2.93 17.12 1.26
C TRP A 247 -1.86 17.76 2.14
N ASN A 248 -0.60 17.80 1.68
CA ASN A 248 0.51 18.57 2.29
C ASN A 248 0.54 20.05 1.85
N ARG A 249 -0.56 20.53 1.28
CA ARG A 249 -0.75 21.92 0.87
C ARG A 249 -2.13 22.44 1.25
N ALA A 250 -2.25 23.76 1.32
CA ALA A 250 -3.52 24.43 1.45
C ALA A 250 -4.28 24.38 0.11
N LEU A 251 -5.49 23.81 0.12
CA LEU A 251 -6.39 23.89 -1.01
C LEU A 251 -7.05 25.27 -1.07
N THR A 252 -7.32 25.72 -2.30
CA THR A 252 -8.04 26.96 -2.58
C THR A 252 -9.54 26.81 -2.37
N GLU A 253 -10.26 27.92 -2.17
CA GLU A 253 -11.73 27.89 -2.08
C GLU A 253 -12.40 27.28 -3.32
N SER A 254 -11.77 27.37 -4.50
CA SER A 254 -12.29 26.75 -5.72
C SER A 254 -12.19 25.22 -5.66
N GLU A 255 -11.03 24.70 -5.26
CA GLU A 255 -10.81 23.25 -5.09
C GLU A 255 -11.74 22.68 -4.01
N LEU A 256 -11.91 23.39 -2.89
CA LEU A 256 -12.86 23.00 -1.84
C LEU A 256 -14.32 23.02 -2.32
N GLY A 257 -14.67 23.98 -3.20
CA GLY A 257 -15.97 24.03 -3.85
C GLY A 257 -16.22 22.81 -4.72
N GLU A 258 -15.22 22.35 -5.46
CA GLU A 258 -15.29 21.13 -6.29
C GLU A 258 -15.46 19.88 -5.42
N LEU A 259 -14.63 19.70 -4.39
CA LEU A 259 -14.73 18.58 -3.44
C LEU A 259 -16.07 18.51 -2.72
N SER A 260 -16.71 19.66 -2.48
CA SER A 260 -18.06 19.70 -1.87
C SER A 260 -19.20 19.29 -2.81
N SER A 261 -18.91 19.04 -4.09
CA SER A 261 -19.91 18.77 -5.13
C SER A 261 -19.66 17.52 -5.97
N SER A 262 -18.46 16.93 -5.87
CA SER A 262 -18.03 15.76 -6.65
C SER A 262 -17.28 14.77 -5.75
N ALA A 263 -17.17 13.50 -6.16
CA ALA A 263 -16.26 12.57 -5.49
C ALA A 263 -14.81 12.97 -5.79
N LEU A 264 -13.93 12.87 -4.79
CA LEU A 264 -12.49 13.07 -5.05
C LEU A 264 -11.99 12.02 -6.06
N GLY A 265 -12.56 10.81 -6.01
CA GLY A 265 -12.32 9.76 -6.99
C GLY A 265 -12.41 10.25 -8.44
N ASP A 266 -13.53 10.88 -8.80
CA ASP A 266 -13.79 11.44 -10.14
C ASP A 266 -12.79 12.56 -10.51
N LEU A 267 -12.46 13.42 -9.54
CA LEU A 267 -11.56 14.55 -9.75
C LEU A 267 -10.09 14.11 -9.98
N LEU A 268 -9.70 12.94 -9.45
CA LEU A 268 -8.39 12.32 -9.67
C LEU A 268 -8.28 11.56 -11.00
N GLY A 269 -9.23 11.75 -11.91
CA GLY A 269 -9.29 11.02 -13.17
C GLY A 269 -9.99 9.67 -13.06
N GLY A 270 -10.70 9.43 -11.96
CA GLY A 270 -11.76 8.43 -11.92
C GLY A 270 -12.70 8.70 -13.08
N GLN A 271 -12.79 7.76 -14.03
CA GLN A 271 -13.84 7.82 -15.03
C GLN A 271 -15.16 7.93 -14.26
N GLU A 272 -16.02 8.91 -14.60
CA GLU A 272 -17.42 8.87 -14.13
C GLU A 272 -17.88 7.42 -14.30
N ALA A 273 -18.37 6.80 -13.22
CA ALA A 273 -18.83 5.42 -13.28
C ALA A 273 -19.73 5.29 -14.51
N ASP A 274 -19.26 4.55 -15.52
CA ASP A 274 -19.98 4.40 -16.78
C ASP A 274 -21.41 3.99 -16.40
N PRO A 275 -22.46 4.73 -16.78
CA PRO A 275 -23.83 4.33 -16.45
C PRO A 275 -24.12 2.88 -16.81
N VAL A 276 -23.44 2.34 -17.83
CA VAL A 276 -23.50 0.93 -18.21
C VAL A 276 -22.99 -0.01 -17.10
N ALA A 277 -22.05 0.40 -16.25
CA ALA A 277 -21.55 -0.39 -15.11
C ALA A 277 -22.60 -0.60 -14.01
N GLU A 278 -23.64 0.24 -13.93
CA GLU A 278 -24.71 0.07 -12.94
C GLU A 278 -25.31 -1.34 -13.05
N GLY A 279 -25.36 -2.07 -11.95
CA GLY A 279 -25.96 -3.42 -11.93
C GLY A 279 -25.19 -4.46 -12.74
N LEU A 280 -23.94 -4.21 -13.16
CA LEU A 280 -23.03 -5.24 -13.67
C LEU A 280 -22.75 -6.26 -12.55
N VAL A 281 -22.93 -7.55 -12.83
CA VAL A 281 -22.86 -8.66 -11.86
C VAL A 281 -21.63 -9.52 -12.10
N ALA A 282 -21.30 -9.77 -13.37
CA ALA A 282 -20.14 -10.55 -13.76
C ALA A 282 -19.62 -10.06 -15.11
N HIS A 283 -18.30 -10.07 -15.27
CA HIS A 283 -17.59 -9.86 -16.53
C HIS A 283 -16.44 -10.85 -16.57
N TRP A 284 -16.55 -11.82 -17.47
CA TRP A 284 -15.47 -12.74 -17.81
C TRP A 284 -14.84 -12.27 -19.12
N PRO A 285 -13.66 -11.63 -19.06
CA PRO A 285 -12.95 -11.23 -20.28
C PRO A 285 -12.51 -12.44 -21.10
N LEU A 286 -12.28 -13.59 -20.45
CA LEU A 286 -11.76 -14.80 -21.08
C LEU A 286 -10.33 -14.61 -21.63
N ASP A 287 -9.55 -13.76 -20.96
CA ASP A 287 -8.20 -13.38 -21.37
C ASP A 287 -7.08 -14.34 -20.93
N VAL A 288 -7.31 -15.08 -19.84
CA VAL A 288 -6.25 -15.77 -19.09
C VAL A 288 -6.81 -16.95 -18.29
N ILE A 289 -5.96 -17.93 -18.01
CA ILE A 289 -6.23 -18.99 -17.04
C ILE A 289 -5.44 -18.71 -15.76
N GLN A 290 -6.12 -18.81 -14.62
CA GLN A 290 -5.51 -18.74 -13.29
C GLN A 290 -5.76 -20.06 -12.57
N GLY A 291 -4.72 -20.91 -12.51
CA GLY A 291 -4.84 -22.27 -11.97
C GLY A 291 -5.81 -23.12 -12.81
N THR A 292 -6.98 -23.43 -12.25
CA THR A 292 -8.05 -24.19 -12.92
C THR A 292 -9.25 -23.34 -13.32
N LYS A 293 -9.14 -22.01 -13.25
CA LYS A 293 -10.24 -21.06 -13.50
C LYS A 293 -9.89 -20.00 -14.53
N THR A 294 -10.92 -19.33 -15.03
CA THR A 294 -10.80 -18.01 -15.67
C THR A 294 -11.49 -16.98 -14.80
N PRO A 295 -10.87 -15.81 -14.57
CA PRO A 295 -11.36 -14.85 -13.59
C PRO A 295 -12.62 -14.09 -14.05
N ASP A 296 -13.49 -13.77 -13.10
CA ASP A 296 -14.49 -12.70 -13.18
C ASP A 296 -13.90 -11.38 -12.66
N LYS A 297 -14.16 -10.27 -13.34
CA LYS A 297 -13.64 -8.94 -12.99
C LYS A 297 -14.56 -8.12 -12.08
N VAL A 298 -15.69 -8.67 -11.65
CA VAL A 298 -16.73 -7.92 -10.92
C VAL A 298 -16.93 -8.42 -9.49
N ASN A 299 -17.40 -9.65 -9.31
CA ASN A 299 -17.77 -10.20 -8.00
C ASN A 299 -17.01 -11.50 -7.67
N GLY A 300 -15.95 -11.82 -8.43
CA GLY A 300 -15.19 -13.06 -8.24
C GLY A 300 -15.97 -14.33 -8.60
N TYR A 301 -16.98 -14.21 -9.48
CA TYR A 301 -17.75 -15.34 -10.01
C TYR A 301 -16.97 -16.14 -11.07
N ASP A 302 -15.71 -16.47 -10.77
CA ASP A 302 -14.79 -17.20 -11.65
C ASP A 302 -15.42 -18.51 -12.16
N MET A 303 -15.10 -18.84 -13.41
CA MET A 303 -15.55 -20.09 -14.04
C MET A 303 -14.46 -21.16 -14.01
N GLU A 304 -14.86 -22.38 -13.65
CA GLU A 304 -13.99 -23.56 -13.67
C GLU A 304 -13.81 -24.08 -15.10
N LEU A 305 -12.58 -24.51 -15.42
CA LEU A 305 -12.22 -25.10 -16.70
C LEU A 305 -12.53 -26.59 -16.75
N THR A 306 -13.06 -27.06 -17.88
CA THR A 306 -13.15 -28.47 -18.24
C THR A 306 -12.51 -28.68 -19.61
N ASN A 307 -11.47 -29.52 -19.67
CA ASN A 307 -10.71 -29.85 -20.89
C ASN A 307 -10.10 -28.66 -21.66
N LEU A 308 -9.97 -27.51 -20.99
CA LEU A 308 -9.34 -26.30 -21.49
C LEU A 308 -7.92 -26.16 -20.92
N SER A 309 -7.02 -25.54 -21.66
CA SER A 309 -5.67 -25.20 -21.23
C SER A 309 -5.21 -23.88 -21.85
N GLU A 310 -4.01 -23.40 -21.50
CA GLU A 310 -3.44 -22.16 -22.04
C GLU A 310 -3.38 -22.12 -23.58
N SER A 311 -3.30 -23.28 -24.25
CA SER A 311 -3.34 -23.31 -25.73
C SER A 311 -4.71 -22.97 -26.31
N ASP A 312 -5.76 -22.95 -25.49
CA ASP A 312 -7.10 -22.56 -25.86
C ASP A 312 -7.38 -21.07 -25.64
N VAL A 313 -6.47 -20.35 -24.96
CA VAL A 313 -6.48 -18.89 -24.88
C VAL A 313 -5.80 -18.37 -26.15
N VAL A 314 -6.59 -17.78 -27.04
CA VAL A 314 -6.15 -17.34 -28.38
C VAL A 314 -6.53 -15.89 -28.61
N ALA A 315 -5.99 -15.24 -29.64
CA ALA A 315 -6.36 -13.84 -29.93
C ALA A 315 -7.88 -13.66 -30.08
N GLY A 316 -8.42 -12.73 -29.30
CA GLY A 316 -9.85 -12.48 -29.15
C GLY A 316 -10.38 -11.35 -30.02
N LYS A 317 -11.61 -10.92 -29.71
CA LYS A 317 -12.19 -9.68 -30.19
C LYS A 317 -11.63 -8.48 -29.40
N VAL A 318 -11.50 -8.64 -28.08
CA VAL A 318 -10.82 -7.72 -27.16
C VAL A 318 -9.81 -8.57 -26.40
N GLY A 319 -8.52 -8.24 -26.44
CA GLY A 319 -7.50 -9.08 -25.82
C GLY A 319 -7.46 -10.50 -26.40
N ASN A 320 -7.58 -11.49 -25.53
CA ASN A 320 -7.69 -12.91 -25.85
C ASN A 320 -9.13 -13.42 -25.69
N ALA A 321 -9.39 -14.61 -26.21
CA ALA A 321 -10.66 -15.31 -26.13
C ALA A 321 -10.41 -16.80 -25.89
N PHE A 322 -11.44 -17.51 -25.44
CA PHE A 322 -11.38 -18.96 -25.33
C PHE A 322 -11.82 -19.67 -26.60
N SER A 323 -11.03 -20.65 -27.01
CA SER A 323 -11.29 -21.57 -28.12
C SER A 323 -11.96 -22.85 -27.63
N PHE A 324 -13.27 -22.95 -27.85
CA PHE A 324 -14.06 -24.12 -27.50
C PHE A 324 -14.04 -25.17 -28.62
N SER A 325 -14.12 -26.45 -28.22
CA SER A 325 -14.07 -27.62 -29.08
C SER A 325 -15.06 -28.69 -28.61
N ASN A 326 -15.98 -29.07 -29.51
CA ASN A 326 -16.90 -30.17 -29.26
C ASN A 326 -16.17 -31.52 -29.14
N GLU A 327 -15.16 -31.76 -29.98
CA GLU A 327 -14.38 -33.01 -29.96
C GLU A 327 -13.67 -33.22 -28.62
N ARG A 328 -13.12 -32.15 -28.04
CA ARG A 328 -12.45 -32.18 -26.73
C ARG A 328 -13.40 -31.97 -25.55
N GLN A 329 -14.68 -31.67 -25.80
CA GLN A 329 -15.68 -31.43 -24.76
C GLN A 329 -15.26 -30.30 -23.80
N THR A 330 -14.77 -29.20 -24.35
CA THR A 330 -14.32 -28.03 -23.57
C THR A 330 -15.51 -27.28 -22.99
N LEU A 331 -15.44 -26.85 -21.74
CA LEU A 331 -16.52 -26.14 -21.06
C LEU A 331 -15.95 -25.22 -19.99
N LEU A 332 -16.52 -24.02 -19.88
CA LEU A 332 -16.42 -23.21 -18.68
C LEU A 332 -17.73 -23.32 -17.89
N SER A 333 -17.64 -23.42 -16.57
CA SER A 333 -18.86 -23.52 -15.75
C SER A 333 -18.68 -23.05 -14.32
N ARG A 334 -19.76 -22.56 -13.73
CA ARG A 334 -19.86 -22.22 -12.30
C ARG A 334 -21.21 -22.65 -11.75
N VAL A 335 -21.21 -23.30 -10.60
CA VAL A 335 -22.42 -23.53 -9.78
C VAL A 335 -22.48 -22.40 -8.77
N HIS A 336 -23.64 -21.76 -8.65
CA HIS A 336 -23.82 -20.58 -7.82
C HIS A 336 -24.53 -20.94 -6.51
N GLU A 337 -24.17 -20.22 -5.46
CA GLU A 337 -24.84 -20.29 -4.16
C GLU A 337 -26.18 -19.53 -4.19
N ALA A 338 -27.06 -19.81 -3.23
CA ALA A 338 -28.44 -19.33 -3.28
C ALA A 338 -28.59 -17.80 -3.16
N ASP A 339 -27.61 -17.14 -2.55
CA ASP A 339 -27.55 -15.70 -2.27
C ASP A 339 -26.76 -14.88 -3.30
N GLU A 340 -25.93 -15.52 -4.14
CA GLU A 340 -25.15 -14.86 -5.20
C GLU A 340 -26.05 -14.29 -6.31
N ASP A 341 -25.69 -13.17 -6.95
CA ASP A 341 -26.51 -12.51 -7.98
C ASP A 341 -26.65 -13.30 -9.31
N LEU A 342 -25.96 -14.43 -9.47
CA LEU A 342 -26.15 -15.39 -10.56
C LEU A 342 -26.85 -16.68 -10.05
N PRO A 343 -27.50 -17.48 -10.92
CA PRO A 343 -27.71 -17.29 -12.35
C PRO A 343 -28.65 -16.12 -12.68
N ALA A 344 -28.46 -15.49 -13.83
CA ALA A 344 -29.15 -14.26 -14.23
C ALA A 344 -30.69 -14.42 -14.30
N ASN A 345 -31.18 -15.59 -14.71
CA ASN A 345 -32.62 -15.86 -14.90
C ASN A 345 -33.47 -15.77 -13.62
N LYS A 346 -32.84 -15.70 -12.43
CA LYS A 346 -33.56 -15.47 -11.17
C LYS A 346 -34.14 -14.05 -11.08
N HIS A 347 -33.56 -13.09 -11.81
CA HIS A 347 -34.01 -11.70 -11.83
C HIS A 347 -35.17 -11.48 -12.81
N GLU A 348 -36.02 -10.50 -12.51
CA GLU A 348 -37.11 -10.08 -13.40
C GLU A 348 -36.59 -9.24 -14.57
N SER A 349 -35.49 -8.52 -14.37
CA SER A 349 -34.77 -7.80 -15.42
C SER A 349 -33.29 -8.17 -15.37
N TYR A 350 -32.67 -8.45 -16.52
CA TYR A 350 -31.24 -8.73 -16.63
C TYR A 350 -30.76 -8.57 -18.07
N THR A 351 -29.45 -8.49 -18.25
CA THR A 351 -28.80 -8.51 -19.57
C THR A 351 -27.67 -9.53 -19.57
N LEU A 352 -27.56 -10.31 -20.63
CA LEU A 352 -26.40 -11.15 -20.93
C LEU A 352 -25.80 -10.66 -22.25
N SER A 353 -24.49 -10.44 -22.29
CA SER A 353 -23.76 -9.95 -23.46
C SER A 353 -22.53 -10.80 -23.73
N MET A 354 -22.17 -11.00 -25.00
CA MET A 354 -20.96 -11.72 -25.40
C MET A 354 -20.56 -11.43 -26.84
N TRP A 355 -19.26 -11.54 -27.11
CA TRP A 355 -18.73 -11.63 -28.48
C TRP A 355 -18.54 -13.10 -28.87
N VAL A 356 -18.92 -13.45 -30.09
CA VAL A 356 -18.80 -14.81 -30.63
C VAL A 356 -18.15 -14.83 -32.00
N ASN A 357 -17.31 -15.82 -32.25
CA ASN A 357 -16.85 -16.19 -33.58
C ASN A 357 -17.05 -17.70 -33.75
N VAL A 358 -18.25 -18.07 -34.18
CA VAL A 358 -18.74 -19.44 -34.29
C VAL A 358 -19.28 -19.66 -35.69
N VAL A 359 -19.03 -20.83 -36.27
CA VAL A 359 -19.68 -21.27 -37.53
C VAL A 359 -20.82 -22.21 -37.17
N GLY A 360 -22.07 -21.76 -37.32
CA GLY A 360 -23.26 -22.53 -36.95
C GLY A 360 -23.61 -23.66 -37.92
N GLU A 361 -23.32 -23.48 -39.22
CA GLU A 361 -23.57 -24.49 -40.24
C GLU A 361 -22.77 -25.78 -39.95
N GLY A 362 -23.47 -26.91 -39.87
CA GLY A 362 -22.90 -28.22 -39.51
C GLY A 362 -22.74 -28.49 -38.01
N GLN A 363 -22.99 -27.50 -37.14
CA GLN A 363 -23.02 -27.67 -35.69
C GLN A 363 -24.45 -27.90 -35.20
N ASN A 364 -24.83 -29.18 -35.07
CA ASN A 364 -26.21 -29.55 -34.73
C ASN A 364 -26.46 -29.48 -33.22
N ASP A 365 -27.31 -28.54 -32.80
CA ASP A 365 -27.86 -28.46 -31.42
C ASP A 365 -26.79 -28.31 -30.32
N LEU A 366 -25.84 -27.40 -30.48
CA LEU A 366 -24.75 -27.14 -29.52
C LEU A 366 -24.98 -25.80 -28.79
N ARG A 367 -24.36 -25.58 -27.62
CA ARG A 367 -24.56 -24.36 -26.81
C ARG A 367 -23.31 -23.52 -26.68
N ILE A 368 -23.50 -22.21 -26.77
CA ILE A 368 -22.48 -21.20 -26.49
C ILE A 368 -22.64 -20.65 -25.07
N PHE A 369 -23.87 -20.58 -24.56
CA PHE A 369 -24.18 -20.20 -23.18
C PHE A 369 -25.41 -20.96 -22.69
N SER A 370 -25.37 -21.36 -21.41
CA SER A 370 -26.49 -22.03 -20.77
C SER A 370 -26.56 -21.73 -19.27
N GLU A 371 -27.79 -21.58 -18.76
CA GLU A 371 -28.08 -21.72 -17.33
C GLU A 371 -28.92 -22.97 -17.10
N GLY A 372 -28.41 -23.85 -16.24
CA GLY A 372 -29.00 -25.17 -15.98
C GLY A 372 -29.25 -25.42 -14.51
N ASN A 373 -29.55 -26.68 -14.18
CA ASN A 373 -29.56 -27.16 -12.81
C ASN A 373 -28.69 -28.41 -12.70
N THR A 374 -27.78 -28.45 -11.72
CA THR A 374 -26.87 -29.59 -11.52
C THR A 374 -27.52 -30.76 -10.80
N SER A 375 -28.60 -30.52 -10.04
CA SER A 375 -29.33 -31.51 -9.25
C SER A 375 -30.55 -32.09 -9.96
N ASN A 376 -31.05 -31.43 -11.01
CA ASN A 376 -32.13 -31.93 -11.87
C ASN A 376 -31.84 -31.51 -13.32
N SER A 377 -32.27 -32.27 -14.34
CA SER A 377 -32.01 -31.90 -15.75
C SER A 377 -33.06 -30.93 -16.34
N ASN A 378 -33.77 -30.20 -15.47
CA ASN A 378 -34.91 -29.35 -15.80
C ASN A 378 -35.16 -28.33 -14.66
N PRO A 379 -34.65 -27.09 -14.77
CA PRO A 379 -34.79 -26.24 -15.97
C PRO A 379 -33.58 -26.15 -16.91
N LEU A 380 -33.78 -25.44 -18.03
CA LEU A 380 -32.77 -25.03 -19.01
C LEU A 380 -33.11 -23.64 -19.57
N PHE A 381 -32.11 -22.75 -19.56
CA PHE A 381 -32.01 -21.58 -20.43
C PHE A 381 -30.83 -21.82 -21.37
N ASN A 382 -31.06 -21.80 -22.69
CA ASN A 382 -30.04 -22.15 -23.67
C ASN A 382 -30.00 -21.15 -24.83
N MET A 383 -28.78 -20.78 -25.20
CA MET A 383 -28.43 -20.08 -26.44
C MET A 383 -27.39 -20.90 -27.19
N GLY A 384 -27.64 -21.19 -28.47
CA GLY A 384 -26.83 -22.15 -29.20
C GLY A 384 -27.05 -22.20 -30.69
N THR A 385 -26.36 -23.10 -31.37
CA THR A 385 -26.48 -23.28 -32.81
C THR A 385 -27.82 -23.91 -33.19
N HIS A 386 -28.31 -23.62 -34.39
CA HIS A 386 -29.51 -24.24 -34.95
C HIS A 386 -29.51 -25.77 -34.70
N ASN A 387 -30.61 -26.30 -34.17
CA ASN A 387 -30.73 -27.73 -33.83
C ASN A 387 -30.44 -28.74 -34.98
N GLY A 388 -30.59 -28.33 -36.24
CA GLY A 388 -30.26 -29.12 -37.42
C GLY A 388 -28.92 -28.76 -38.05
N GLY A 389 -28.19 -27.79 -37.49
CA GLY A 389 -26.98 -27.20 -38.06
C GLY A 389 -27.17 -26.66 -39.47
N ALA A 390 -28.38 -26.16 -39.77
CA ALA A 390 -28.77 -25.81 -41.13
C ALA A 390 -28.15 -24.49 -41.62
N ASP A 391 -27.90 -23.55 -40.72
CA ASP A 391 -27.36 -22.23 -41.00
C ASP A 391 -26.74 -21.60 -39.73
N GLY A 392 -26.39 -20.31 -39.80
CA GLY A 392 -25.79 -19.53 -38.72
C GLY A 392 -26.78 -18.87 -37.75
N SER A 393 -28.06 -19.25 -37.76
CA SER A 393 -29.05 -18.70 -36.82
C SER A 393 -28.81 -19.15 -35.38
N LEU A 394 -29.19 -18.30 -34.43
CA LEU A 394 -29.17 -18.57 -33.00
C LEU A 394 -30.46 -19.27 -32.57
N ASP A 395 -30.33 -20.43 -31.94
CA ASP A 395 -31.39 -21.25 -31.37
C ASP A 395 -31.57 -20.96 -29.87
N PHE A 396 -32.81 -20.62 -29.48
CA PHE A 396 -33.26 -20.61 -28.10
C PHE A 396 -34.01 -21.89 -27.70
N TYR A 397 -33.65 -22.42 -26.54
CA TYR A 397 -34.38 -23.50 -25.87
C TYR A 397 -34.57 -23.21 -24.38
N LEU A 398 -35.79 -22.81 -24.00
CA LEU A 398 -36.19 -22.45 -22.65
C LEU A 398 -37.20 -23.46 -22.11
N ARG A 399 -36.91 -24.04 -20.94
CA ARG A 399 -37.77 -25.07 -20.34
C ARG A 399 -37.69 -25.08 -18.83
N GLN A 400 -38.85 -25.19 -18.19
CA GLN A 400 -39.00 -25.56 -16.78
C GLN A 400 -40.22 -26.46 -16.58
N SER A 401 -40.15 -27.39 -15.62
CA SER A 401 -41.32 -28.19 -15.24
C SER A 401 -42.47 -27.29 -14.77
N GLY A 402 -43.65 -27.45 -15.37
CA GLY A 402 -44.83 -26.65 -15.05
C GLY A 402 -45.01 -25.39 -15.91
N TRP A 403 -44.04 -25.08 -16.79
CA TRP A 403 -44.14 -24.01 -17.78
C TRP A 403 -44.22 -24.57 -19.19
N ASP A 404 -44.75 -23.77 -20.11
CA ASP A 404 -44.69 -24.09 -21.54
C ASP A 404 -43.23 -24.05 -22.02
N THR A 405 -42.86 -25.02 -22.85
CA THR A 405 -41.51 -25.08 -23.42
C THR A 405 -41.44 -24.20 -24.66
N PHE A 406 -40.53 -23.23 -24.65
CA PHE A 406 -40.15 -22.46 -25.83
C PHE A 406 -38.89 -23.08 -26.41
N GLY A 407 -39.05 -23.96 -27.40
CA GLY A 407 -37.94 -24.80 -27.87
C GLY A 407 -37.67 -24.64 -29.36
N HIS A 408 -36.38 -24.53 -29.71
CA HIS A 408 -35.89 -24.51 -31.08
C HIS A 408 -36.48 -23.37 -31.92
N ALA A 409 -36.42 -22.17 -31.36
CA ALA A 409 -36.79 -20.94 -32.03
C ALA A 409 -35.52 -20.23 -32.50
N TYR A 410 -35.49 -19.79 -33.75
CA TYR A 410 -34.28 -19.30 -34.40
C TYR A 410 -34.36 -17.80 -34.65
N SER A 411 -33.25 -17.09 -34.43
CA SER A 411 -33.11 -15.69 -34.83
C SER A 411 -33.25 -15.53 -36.36
N GLU A 412 -33.77 -14.39 -36.81
CA GLU A 412 -33.75 -14.07 -38.24
C GLU A 412 -32.34 -13.67 -38.71
N GLN A 413 -31.61 -12.95 -37.86
CA GLN A 413 -30.18 -12.69 -38.07
C GLN A 413 -29.37 -13.97 -37.84
N GLN A 414 -28.20 -14.06 -38.48
CA GLN A 414 -27.33 -15.24 -38.42
C GLN A 414 -25.98 -14.89 -37.79
N PRO A 415 -25.89 -14.77 -36.45
CA PRO A 415 -24.65 -14.39 -35.77
C PRO A 415 -23.57 -15.47 -35.76
N PHE A 416 -23.85 -16.69 -36.23
CA PHE A 416 -22.86 -17.78 -36.30
C PHE A 416 -22.33 -17.99 -37.72
N ASP A 417 -21.76 -16.93 -38.29
CA ASP A 417 -21.23 -16.90 -39.66
C ASP A 417 -19.70 -17.10 -39.77
N GLY A 418 -19.02 -17.33 -38.64
CA GLY A 418 -17.56 -17.46 -38.58
C GLY A 418 -16.79 -16.14 -38.55
N THR A 419 -17.46 -15.04 -38.21
CA THR A 419 -16.84 -13.75 -37.89
C THR A 419 -17.20 -13.30 -36.48
N TRP A 420 -16.50 -12.32 -35.92
CA TRP A 420 -16.86 -11.75 -34.61
C TRP A 420 -18.18 -10.99 -34.71
N ARG A 421 -19.20 -11.47 -33.99
CA ARG A 421 -20.53 -10.88 -33.87
C ARG A 421 -20.82 -10.64 -32.39
N HIS A 422 -21.52 -9.56 -32.08
CA HIS A 422 -21.97 -9.30 -30.71
C HIS A 422 -23.40 -9.80 -30.52
N ILE A 423 -23.65 -10.51 -29.43
CA ILE A 423 -24.98 -10.99 -29.06
C ILE A 423 -25.31 -10.44 -27.67
N ALA A 424 -26.48 -9.82 -27.53
CA ALA A 424 -27.04 -9.49 -26.22
C ALA A 424 -28.47 -10.02 -26.07
N PHE A 425 -28.76 -10.65 -24.95
CA PHE A 425 -30.11 -11.01 -24.52
C PHE A 425 -30.52 -10.07 -23.40
N VAL A 426 -31.61 -9.32 -23.60
CA VAL A 426 -32.14 -8.36 -22.63
C VAL A 426 -33.51 -8.82 -22.17
N GLN A 427 -33.69 -8.93 -20.86
CA GLN A 427 -34.99 -9.11 -20.23
C GLN A 427 -35.35 -7.87 -19.41
N THR A 428 -36.54 -7.31 -19.64
CA THR A 428 -37.06 -6.14 -18.93
C THR A 428 -38.43 -6.47 -18.34
N ASN A 429 -38.50 -6.65 -17.02
CA ASN A 429 -39.72 -7.05 -16.31
C ASN A 429 -40.40 -8.26 -16.97
N GLY A 430 -39.62 -9.29 -17.29
CA GLY A 430 -40.06 -10.53 -17.93
C GLY A 430 -40.15 -10.49 -19.46
N ALA A 431 -40.28 -9.33 -20.11
CA ALA A 431 -40.28 -9.21 -21.57
C ALA A 431 -38.86 -9.37 -22.15
N ARG A 432 -38.71 -10.02 -23.31
CA ARG A 432 -37.40 -10.50 -23.80
C ARG A 432 -37.09 -10.05 -25.22
N THR A 433 -35.87 -9.58 -25.42
CA THR A 433 -35.36 -9.13 -26.73
C THR A 433 -33.96 -9.70 -26.96
N LEU A 434 -33.72 -10.22 -28.17
CA LEU A 434 -32.38 -10.54 -28.66
C LEU A 434 -31.86 -9.36 -29.49
N TYR A 435 -30.61 -8.96 -29.25
CA TYR A 435 -29.86 -8.03 -30.09
C TYR A 435 -28.67 -8.75 -30.73
N VAL A 436 -28.46 -8.49 -32.02
CA VAL A 436 -27.26 -8.92 -32.76
C VAL A 436 -26.61 -7.67 -33.33
N ASP A 437 -25.33 -7.47 -33.02
CA ASP A 437 -24.57 -6.24 -33.33
C ASP A 437 -25.32 -4.94 -32.98
N GLY A 438 -25.99 -4.95 -31.82
CA GLY A 438 -26.71 -3.78 -31.31
C GLY A 438 -28.08 -3.55 -31.96
N VAL A 439 -28.50 -4.40 -32.90
CA VAL A 439 -29.80 -4.32 -33.57
C VAL A 439 -30.73 -5.43 -33.08
N ALA A 440 -31.93 -5.05 -32.63
CA ALA A 440 -32.94 -6.00 -32.19
C ALA A 440 -33.34 -6.99 -33.31
N ASP A 441 -33.34 -8.28 -32.99
CA ASP A 441 -33.81 -9.34 -33.87
C ASP A 441 -35.34 -9.39 -33.91
N ALA A 442 -35.91 -9.84 -35.03
CA ALA A 442 -37.36 -9.94 -35.21
C ALA A 442 -37.97 -11.18 -34.53
N LEU A 443 -37.15 -12.08 -33.99
CA LEU A 443 -37.62 -13.24 -33.24
C LEU A 443 -38.45 -12.82 -32.01
N GLU A 444 -39.72 -13.19 -32.00
CA GLU A 444 -40.59 -13.05 -30.83
C GLU A 444 -40.25 -14.11 -29.78
N ILE A 445 -39.73 -13.69 -28.62
CA ILE A 445 -39.45 -14.54 -27.48
C ILE A 445 -40.55 -14.33 -26.43
N PRO A 446 -41.25 -15.37 -25.95
CA PRO A 446 -42.32 -15.21 -24.99
C PRO A 446 -41.79 -14.70 -23.64
N ASP A 447 -42.57 -13.82 -23.02
CA ASP A 447 -42.31 -13.31 -21.66
C ASP A 447 -42.00 -14.45 -20.67
N LYS A 448 -41.18 -14.15 -19.67
CA LYS A 448 -40.93 -15.06 -18.54
C LYS A 448 -42.27 -15.41 -17.85
N PRO A 449 -42.62 -16.71 -17.74
CA PRO A 449 -43.79 -17.12 -16.97
C PRO A 449 -43.64 -16.77 -15.48
N GLU A 450 -44.76 -16.55 -14.79
CA GLU A 450 -44.77 -16.27 -13.35
C GLU A 450 -44.17 -17.45 -12.54
N GLY A 451 -43.25 -17.12 -11.64
CA GLY A 451 -42.61 -18.05 -10.71
C GLY A 451 -41.07 -18.05 -10.79
N ASP A 452 -40.45 -18.76 -9.85
CA ASP A 452 -38.99 -18.83 -9.75
C ASP A 452 -38.39 -19.69 -10.87
N TRP A 453 -37.33 -19.20 -11.51
CA TRP A 453 -36.54 -19.98 -12.46
C TRP A 453 -35.53 -20.82 -11.67
N LEU A 454 -35.71 -22.14 -11.63
CA LEU A 454 -34.98 -23.06 -10.75
C LEU A 454 -33.58 -23.46 -11.29
N VAL A 455 -32.87 -22.52 -11.91
CA VAL A 455 -31.47 -22.70 -12.35
C VAL A 455 -30.52 -22.50 -11.17
N ASN A 456 -29.33 -23.11 -11.22
CA ASN A 456 -28.30 -22.97 -10.18
C ASN A 456 -26.87 -22.89 -10.73
N ASN A 457 -26.68 -22.86 -12.05
CA ASN A 457 -25.35 -22.77 -12.65
C ASN A 457 -25.40 -21.99 -13.96
N SER A 458 -24.27 -21.45 -14.34
CA SER A 458 -24.02 -20.85 -15.66
C SER A 458 -22.84 -21.59 -16.33
N SER A 459 -22.88 -21.70 -17.66
CA SER A 459 -21.84 -22.37 -18.44
C SER A 459 -21.66 -21.76 -19.83
N ILE A 460 -20.42 -21.77 -20.32
CA ILE A 460 -20.01 -21.23 -21.63
C ILE A 460 -19.35 -22.34 -22.45
N GLY A 461 -19.70 -22.44 -23.73
CA GLY A 461 -19.20 -23.45 -24.65
C GLY A 461 -19.84 -24.84 -24.52
N GLY A 462 -20.89 -24.97 -23.71
CA GLY A 462 -21.71 -26.18 -23.59
C GLY A 462 -22.80 -26.00 -22.54
N ILE A 463 -23.36 -27.12 -22.05
CA ILE A 463 -24.36 -27.12 -20.97
C ILE A 463 -23.80 -27.88 -19.77
N LEU A 464 -23.87 -27.29 -18.58
CA LEU A 464 -23.75 -28.02 -17.31
C LEU A 464 -25.12 -28.39 -16.70
N ARG A 465 -25.30 -29.68 -16.42
CA ARG A 465 -26.40 -30.24 -15.62
C ARG A 465 -25.81 -31.27 -14.64
N ALA A 466 -26.54 -32.34 -14.32
CA ALA A 466 -25.98 -33.52 -13.66
C ALA A 466 -24.78 -34.13 -14.44
N ALA A 467 -24.74 -33.94 -15.76
CA ALA A 467 -23.58 -34.22 -16.60
C ALA A 467 -23.48 -33.16 -17.71
N ALA A 468 -22.25 -32.76 -18.04
CA ALA A 468 -21.98 -31.82 -19.13
C ALA A 468 -22.36 -32.43 -20.50
N SER A 469 -22.81 -31.59 -21.44
CA SER A 469 -23.20 -32.05 -22.79
C SER A 469 -23.33 -30.89 -23.80
N HIS A 470 -23.47 -31.20 -25.09
CA HIS A 470 -23.80 -30.25 -26.18
C HIS A 470 -22.77 -29.12 -26.34
N TRP A 471 -21.49 -29.49 -26.41
CA TRP A 471 -20.36 -28.57 -26.51
C TRP A 471 -20.25 -27.92 -27.89
N ALA A 472 -20.10 -26.60 -27.95
CA ALA A 472 -19.88 -25.90 -29.21
C ALA A 472 -18.39 -25.90 -29.61
N THR A 473 -18.13 -25.68 -30.90
CA THR A 473 -16.80 -25.36 -31.43
C THR A 473 -16.80 -23.92 -31.92
N GLY A 474 -15.83 -23.11 -31.48
CA GLY A 474 -15.67 -21.72 -31.88
C GLY A 474 -15.04 -20.86 -30.78
N LEU A 475 -14.94 -19.55 -31.04
CA LEU A 475 -14.37 -18.60 -30.08
C LEU A 475 -15.48 -17.81 -29.39
N ILE A 476 -15.33 -17.59 -28.08
CA ILE A 476 -16.22 -16.75 -27.26
C ILE A 476 -15.35 -15.84 -26.42
N ASP A 477 -15.78 -14.59 -26.27
CA ASP A 477 -15.03 -13.50 -25.67
C ASP A 477 -15.97 -12.53 -24.93
N GLU A 478 -15.46 -11.80 -23.94
CA GLU A 478 -16.12 -10.66 -23.28
C GLU A 478 -17.55 -10.97 -22.81
N VAL A 479 -17.71 -12.01 -22.01
CA VAL A 479 -19.04 -12.43 -21.52
C VAL A 479 -19.39 -11.64 -20.26
N ALA A 480 -20.47 -10.86 -20.31
CA ALA A 480 -20.89 -10.03 -19.19
C ALA A 480 -22.38 -10.16 -18.87
N VAL A 481 -22.73 -10.00 -17.60
CA VAL A 481 -24.09 -10.14 -17.07
C VAL A 481 -24.44 -8.97 -16.17
N TRP A 482 -25.59 -8.35 -16.40
CA TRP A 482 -26.17 -7.31 -15.54
C TRP A 482 -27.45 -7.80 -14.87
N LYS A 483 -27.70 -7.42 -13.61
CA LYS A 483 -28.99 -7.58 -12.91
C LYS A 483 -30.02 -6.50 -13.26
N ARG A 484 -29.84 -5.85 -14.41
CA ARG A 484 -30.80 -4.92 -15.00
C ARG A 484 -30.84 -5.09 -16.51
N ALA A 485 -31.92 -4.58 -17.10
CA ALA A 485 -32.00 -4.44 -18.54
C ALA A 485 -31.12 -3.27 -19.00
N LEU A 486 -30.26 -3.52 -19.99
CA LEU A 486 -29.61 -2.48 -20.75
C LEU A 486 -30.56 -1.99 -21.85
N SER A 487 -30.56 -0.68 -22.08
CA SER A 487 -31.17 -0.06 -23.26
C SER A 487 -30.37 -0.37 -24.52
N GLU A 488 -30.99 -0.14 -25.69
CA GLU A 488 -30.31 -0.31 -26.99
C GLU A 488 -29.05 0.55 -27.10
N ASP A 489 -29.08 1.78 -26.58
CA ASP A 489 -27.92 2.68 -26.57
C ASP A 489 -26.80 2.13 -25.69
N GLU A 490 -27.13 1.56 -24.52
CA GLU A 490 -26.15 0.93 -23.63
C GLU A 490 -25.57 -0.35 -24.25
N VAL A 491 -26.37 -1.16 -24.94
CA VAL A 491 -25.87 -2.32 -25.71
C VAL A 491 -24.90 -1.87 -26.80
N ASN A 492 -25.21 -0.79 -27.52
CA ASN A 492 -24.30 -0.21 -28.52
C ASN A 492 -23.04 0.42 -27.89
N SER A 493 -23.14 0.94 -26.66
CA SER A 493 -21.98 1.38 -25.87
C SER A 493 -21.05 0.20 -25.59
N VAL A 494 -21.58 -0.93 -25.08
CA VAL A 494 -20.78 -2.15 -24.82
C VAL A 494 -20.06 -2.64 -26.09
N ILE A 495 -20.71 -2.57 -27.25
CA ILE A 495 -20.10 -2.94 -28.54
C ILE A 495 -18.93 -2.03 -28.93
N THR A 496 -19.08 -0.72 -28.68
CA THR A 496 -18.14 0.30 -29.15
C THR A 496 -16.98 0.50 -28.20
N ASN A 497 -17.28 0.49 -26.89
CA ASN A 497 -16.39 0.90 -25.82
C ASN A 497 -15.92 -0.28 -24.95
N GLY A 498 -16.50 -1.47 -25.11
CA GLY A 498 -16.23 -2.64 -24.27
C GLY A 498 -17.15 -2.70 -23.05
N VAL A 499 -17.04 -3.78 -22.28
CA VAL A 499 -17.71 -3.90 -20.98
C VAL A 499 -17.01 -2.94 -20.00
N PRO A 500 -17.73 -2.03 -19.33
CA PRO A 500 -17.11 -1.11 -18.39
C PRO A 500 -16.55 -1.88 -17.19
N SER A 501 -15.44 -1.38 -16.62
CA SER A 501 -14.94 -1.89 -15.35
C SER A 501 -15.99 -1.65 -14.26
N ALA A 502 -16.46 -2.72 -13.62
CA ALA A 502 -17.28 -2.63 -12.41
C ALA A 502 -16.39 -2.19 -11.23
N GLY A 503 -16.06 -0.91 -11.24
CA GLY A 503 -15.14 -0.29 -10.32
C GLY A 503 -14.95 1.13 -10.77
N GLY A 504 -15.85 2.02 -10.34
CA GLY A 504 -15.51 3.43 -10.16
C GLY A 504 -14.53 3.61 -8.99
N GLY A 505 -13.60 2.67 -8.79
CA GLY A 505 -12.52 2.75 -7.83
C GLY A 505 -11.26 3.02 -8.61
N ASN A 506 -10.63 4.16 -8.35
CA ASN A 506 -9.33 4.50 -8.91
C ASN A 506 -8.37 3.32 -8.67
N GLN A 507 -8.01 2.58 -9.72
CA GLN A 507 -6.96 1.56 -9.62
C GLN A 507 -5.70 2.26 -9.14
N ARG A 508 -5.18 1.85 -7.97
CA ARG A 508 -3.91 2.36 -7.43
C ARG A 508 -2.84 2.29 -8.51
N PRO A 509 -1.95 3.30 -8.64
CA PRO A 509 -0.73 3.14 -9.42
C PRO A 509 -0.02 1.84 -9.03
N LEU A 510 0.53 1.14 -10.03
CA LEU A 510 1.32 -0.05 -9.79
C LEU A 510 2.55 0.33 -8.96
N ALA A 511 2.71 -0.28 -7.79
CA ALA A 511 3.77 0.04 -6.85
C ALA A 511 4.19 -1.18 -6.02
N ILE A 512 5.43 -1.13 -5.52
CA ILE A 512 5.92 -1.98 -4.44
C ILE A 512 6.18 -1.04 -3.26
N ALA A 513 5.35 -1.10 -2.24
CA ALA A 513 5.48 -0.28 -1.04
C ALA A 513 6.67 -0.74 -0.18
N SER A 514 6.91 -2.05 -0.11
CA SER A 514 8.11 -2.61 0.53
C SER A 514 8.54 -3.94 -0.08
N PHE A 515 9.85 -4.18 -0.08
CA PHE A 515 10.44 -5.48 -0.34
C PHE A 515 11.72 -5.62 0.50
N SER A 516 11.74 -6.59 1.40
CA SER A 516 12.82 -6.76 2.37
C SER A 516 13.09 -8.24 2.63
N ALA A 517 14.31 -8.53 3.08
CA ALA A 517 14.65 -9.81 3.67
C ALA A 517 14.50 -9.74 5.19
N GLU A 518 14.06 -10.83 5.80
CA GLU A 518 13.96 -10.96 7.25
C GLU A 518 15.32 -10.80 7.93
N TYR A 519 16.37 -11.41 7.39
CA TYR A 519 17.75 -11.25 7.85
C TYR A 519 18.59 -10.64 6.74
N ALA A 520 19.40 -9.63 7.07
CA ALA A 520 20.35 -9.02 6.14
C ALA A 520 21.51 -9.96 5.78
N SER A 521 21.79 -10.93 6.65
CA SER A 521 22.85 -11.91 6.45
C SER A 521 22.49 -13.28 7.02
N VAL A 522 22.96 -14.33 6.36
CA VAL A 522 22.74 -15.72 6.77
C VAL A 522 23.97 -16.60 6.49
N ALA A 523 23.99 -17.79 7.07
CA ALA A 523 24.98 -18.81 6.70
C ALA A 523 24.75 -19.30 5.27
N LYS A 524 25.84 -19.54 4.54
CA LYS A 524 25.78 -20.20 3.23
C LYS A 524 25.09 -21.56 3.33
N GLY A 525 24.10 -21.78 2.49
CA GLY A 525 23.23 -22.96 2.49
C GLY A 525 22.07 -22.89 3.51
N GLY A 526 21.95 -21.79 4.25
CA GLY A 526 20.79 -21.48 5.09
C GLY A 526 19.60 -20.97 4.29
N THR A 527 18.53 -20.58 4.98
CA THR A 527 17.34 -19.96 4.38
C THR A 527 17.13 -18.54 4.89
N VAL A 528 16.48 -17.71 4.08
CA VAL A 528 16.00 -16.37 4.45
C VAL A 528 14.56 -16.21 3.99
N VAL A 529 13.74 -15.51 4.76
CA VAL A 529 12.38 -15.15 4.34
C VAL A 529 12.41 -13.80 3.64
N LEU A 530 11.98 -13.74 2.39
CA LEU A 530 11.71 -12.49 1.69
C LEU A 530 10.26 -12.09 1.93
N GLN A 531 10.01 -10.80 2.12
CA GLN A 531 8.69 -10.24 2.46
C GLN A 531 8.42 -9.02 1.59
N TRP A 532 7.16 -8.80 1.22
CA TRP A 532 6.77 -7.67 0.37
C TRP A 532 5.37 -7.15 0.68
N ASP A 533 5.17 -5.89 0.29
CA ASP A 533 3.90 -5.20 0.18
C ASP A 533 3.86 -4.50 -1.18
N ALA A 534 2.96 -4.91 -2.05
CA ALA A 534 2.83 -4.44 -3.42
C ALA A 534 1.36 -4.25 -3.81
N SER A 535 1.10 -3.71 -5.00
CA SER A 535 -0.27 -3.51 -5.47
C SER A 535 -1.08 -4.83 -5.47
N PRO A 536 -2.29 -4.87 -4.88
CA PRO A 536 -3.07 -6.10 -4.70
C PRO A 536 -3.43 -6.86 -5.98
N ASP A 537 -3.54 -6.15 -7.08
CA ASP A 537 -3.89 -6.65 -8.41
C ASP A 537 -2.66 -6.90 -9.30
N ALA A 538 -1.46 -6.78 -8.76
CA ALA A 538 -0.22 -7.09 -9.46
C ALA A 538 0.04 -8.61 -9.51
N SER A 539 0.60 -9.06 -10.63
CA SER A 539 1.33 -10.32 -10.68
C SER A 539 2.74 -10.09 -10.12
N LEU A 540 3.21 -10.99 -9.28
CA LEU A 540 4.43 -10.81 -8.49
C LEU A 540 5.44 -11.90 -8.80
N TRP A 541 6.70 -11.53 -9.03
CA TRP A 541 7.76 -12.45 -9.41
C TRP A 541 9.10 -12.02 -8.80
N VAL A 542 9.87 -12.97 -8.28
CA VAL A 542 11.16 -12.70 -7.61
C VAL A 542 12.32 -13.38 -8.35
N SER A 543 13.43 -12.66 -8.49
CA SER A 543 14.67 -13.15 -9.12
C SER A 543 15.39 -14.24 -8.30
N HIS A 544 16.57 -14.66 -8.75
CA HIS A 544 17.42 -15.68 -8.12
C HIS A 544 16.75 -17.05 -8.06
N GLY A 545 16.00 -17.39 -9.12
CA GLY A 545 15.34 -18.69 -9.27
C GLY A 545 14.11 -18.92 -8.39
N VAL A 546 13.63 -17.89 -7.68
CA VAL A 546 12.40 -17.96 -6.85
C VAL A 546 11.17 -18.06 -7.75
N GLY A 547 11.04 -17.17 -8.74
CA GLY A 547 9.99 -17.23 -9.74
C GLY A 547 8.71 -16.50 -9.36
N ASP A 548 7.57 -16.95 -9.89
CA ASP A 548 6.24 -16.37 -9.63
C ASP A 548 5.83 -16.60 -8.17
N VAL A 549 5.57 -15.51 -7.46
CA VAL A 549 5.15 -15.47 -6.06
C VAL A 549 3.76 -14.84 -5.89
N THR A 550 3.00 -14.68 -6.98
CA THR A 550 1.64 -14.12 -6.94
C THR A 550 0.75 -14.89 -5.98
N ALA A 551 0.83 -16.23 -6.01
CA ALA A 551 0.07 -17.10 -5.11
C ALA A 551 0.56 -17.09 -3.64
N ASN A 552 1.77 -16.57 -3.39
CA ASN A 552 2.30 -16.33 -2.05
C ASN A 552 1.81 -15.01 -1.45
N SER A 553 1.01 -14.26 -2.21
CA SER A 553 0.52 -12.95 -1.84
C SER A 553 -0.97 -12.98 -1.62
N GLU A 554 -1.41 -12.39 -0.51
CA GLU A 554 -2.81 -12.05 -0.27
C GLU A 554 -2.92 -10.53 -0.34
N PHE A 555 -3.62 -10.03 -1.36
CA PHE A 555 -3.73 -8.59 -1.65
C PHE A 555 -2.38 -7.89 -1.81
N GLY A 556 -1.45 -8.52 -2.53
CA GLY A 556 -0.14 -7.92 -2.84
C GLY A 556 0.85 -7.91 -1.66
N VAL A 557 0.42 -8.34 -0.47
CA VAL A 557 1.31 -8.60 0.68
C VAL A 557 1.64 -10.08 0.72
N GLY A 558 2.92 -10.42 0.82
CA GLY A 558 3.33 -11.82 0.81
C GLY A 558 4.72 -12.07 1.34
N SER A 559 5.08 -13.35 1.44
CA SER A 559 6.42 -13.77 1.80
C SER A 559 6.77 -15.13 1.20
N VAL A 560 8.07 -15.39 1.07
CA VAL A 560 8.60 -16.68 0.61
C VAL A 560 9.93 -16.99 1.28
N GLU A 561 10.10 -18.23 1.74
CA GLU A 561 11.37 -18.72 2.26
C GLU A 561 12.25 -19.20 1.10
N VAL A 562 13.49 -18.71 1.04
CA VAL A 562 14.44 -18.99 -0.05
C VAL A 562 15.78 -19.50 0.51
N PRO A 563 16.37 -20.55 -0.08
CA PRO A 563 17.72 -20.99 0.27
C PRO A 563 18.77 -20.03 -0.30
N LEU A 564 19.84 -19.78 0.46
CA LEU A 564 20.90 -18.86 0.06
C LEU A 564 22.25 -19.57 -0.11
N GLU A 565 22.61 -19.91 -1.35
CA GLU A 565 23.89 -20.57 -1.68
C GLU A 565 25.08 -19.60 -1.82
N GLY A 566 24.79 -18.30 -1.86
CA GLY A 566 25.76 -17.21 -1.93
C GLY A 566 25.06 -15.85 -1.83
N THR A 567 25.84 -14.79 -1.60
CA THR A 567 25.34 -13.40 -1.51
C THR A 567 24.48 -13.08 -2.74
N SER A 568 23.24 -12.63 -2.55
CA SER A 568 22.25 -12.49 -3.63
C SER A 568 21.40 -11.24 -3.47
N ASN A 569 21.27 -10.45 -4.55
CA ASN A 569 20.48 -9.22 -4.57
C ASN A 569 19.12 -9.51 -5.19
N PHE A 570 18.18 -9.97 -4.37
CA PHE A 570 16.85 -10.33 -4.84
C PHE A 570 16.13 -9.10 -5.39
N THR A 571 15.36 -9.29 -6.46
CA THR A 571 14.51 -8.27 -7.05
C THR A 571 13.10 -8.82 -7.15
N LEU A 572 12.15 -8.13 -6.53
CA LEU A 572 10.73 -8.33 -6.73
C LEU A 572 10.27 -7.47 -7.91
N TYR A 573 9.51 -8.08 -8.80
CA TYR A 573 8.82 -7.43 -9.90
C TYR A 573 7.32 -7.52 -9.63
N ALA A 574 6.64 -6.38 -9.70
CA ALA A 574 5.19 -6.30 -9.71
C ALA A 574 4.76 -5.84 -11.10
N SER A 575 3.85 -6.58 -11.73
CA SER A 575 3.37 -6.29 -13.07
C SER A 575 1.85 -6.27 -13.15
N ARG A 576 1.31 -5.38 -13.98
CA ARG A 576 -0.12 -5.29 -14.28
C ARG A 576 -0.29 -4.94 -15.74
N GLY A 577 -0.71 -5.92 -16.55
CA GLY A 577 -0.71 -5.75 -18.00
C GLY A 577 0.71 -5.52 -18.54
N SER A 578 0.93 -4.37 -19.17
CA SER A 578 2.26 -3.94 -19.65
C SER A 578 3.09 -3.20 -18.61
N ASP A 579 2.49 -2.72 -17.52
CA ASP A 579 3.19 -1.93 -16.51
C ASP A 579 4.00 -2.86 -15.62
N THR A 580 5.22 -2.46 -15.27
CA THR A 580 6.09 -3.20 -14.35
C THR A 580 6.88 -2.23 -13.49
N VAL A 581 6.94 -2.51 -12.19
CA VAL A 581 7.83 -1.84 -11.22
C VAL A 581 8.64 -2.91 -10.49
N SER A 582 9.79 -2.52 -9.95
CA SER A 582 10.65 -3.45 -9.22
C SER A 582 11.29 -2.82 -7.98
N ALA A 583 11.52 -3.63 -6.95
CA ALA A 583 12.28 -3.28 -5.75
C ALA A 583 13.30 -4.38 -5.47
N SER A 584 14.43 -4.06 -4.82
CA SER A 584 15.48 -5.04 -4.53
C SER A 584 15.94 -5.01 -3.08
N THR A 585 16.42 -6.16 -2.60
CA THR A 585 16.99 -6.31 -1.26
C THR A 585 18.21 -7.24 -1.31
N MET A 586 19.29 -6.82 -0.64
CA MET A 586 20.56 -7.53 -0.63
C MET A 586 20.64 -8.45 0.60
N VAL A 587 20.97 -9.72 0.39
CA VAL A 587 21.26 -10.66 1.49
C VAL A 587 22.68 -11.19 1.36
N THR A 588 23.49 -10.99 2.40
CA THR A 588 24.89 -11.45 2.46
C THR A 588 24.95 -12.90 2.96
N ALA A 589 25.66 -13.77 2.22
CA ALA A 589 25.89 -15.14 2.67
C ALA A 589 27.33 -15.31 3.15
N TYR A 590 27.50 -15.79 4.39
CA TYR A 590 28.81 -16.06 4.98
C TYR A 590 29.16 -17.56 4.91
N ASP A 591 30.35 -17.87 4.42
CA ASP A 591 30.90 -19.23 4.46
C ASP A 591 31.64 -19.45 5.79
N GLY A 592 31.47 -20.62 6.42
CA GLY A 592 32.19 -20.99 7.65
C GLY A 592 31.48 -20.67 8.98
N ILE A 593 30.20 -20.27 8.97
CA ILE A 593 29.38 -20.32 10.20
C ILE A 593 29.25 -21.78 10.62
N ALA A 594 29.52 -22.07 11.90
CA ALA A 594 29.58 -23.43 12.41
C ALA A 594 28.19 -24.10 12.40
N ASP A 595 28.16 -25.41 12.13
CA ASP A 595 26.93 -26.21 12.06
C ASP A 595 26.03 -25.99 13.29
N GLY A 596 24.74 -25.75 13.04
CA GLY A 596 23.73 -25.57 14.07
C GLY A 596 23.60 -24.14 14.62
N TRP A 597 24.35 -23.17 14.09
CA TRP A 597 24.18 -21.75 14.40
C TRP A 597 23.47 -21.01 13.25
N THR A 598 22.47 -20.20 13.62
CA THR A 598 21.83 -19.21 12.77
C THR A 598 22.30 -17.83 13.20
N LEU A 599 22.79 -17.03 12.26
CA LEU A 599 23.15 -15.63 12.49
C LEU A 599 21.87 -14.80 12.63
N ILE A 600 21.76 -13.99 13.69
CA ILE A 600 20.64 -13.08 13.94
C ILE A 600 21.04 -11.64 13.62
N GLN A 601 22.25 -11.23 14.01
CA GLN A 601 22.77 -9.89 13.77
C GLN A 601 24.30 -9.91 13.67
N ASP A 602 24.85 -9.32 12.61
CA ASP A 602 26.30 -9.11 12.43
C ASP A 602 26.76 -7.68 12.72
N PHE A 603 25.83 -6.72 12.82
CA PHE A 603 26.08 -5.27 13.00
C PHE A 603 26.87 -4.58 11.87
N GLU A 604 27.53 -5.32 10.97
CA GLU A 604 28.32 -4.78 9.86
C GLU A 604 27.48 -4.09 8.79
N SER A 605 26.24 -4.52 8.56
CA SER A 605 25.31 -3.89 7.63
C SER A 605 24.62 -2.64 8.18
N MET A 606 24.74 -2.37 9.49
CA MET A 606 24.00 -1.31 10.16
C MET A 606 24.68 0.05 10.00
N ASN A 607 23.87 1.11 9.92
CA ASN A 607 24.34 2.48 9.86
C ASN A 607 24.80 2.96 11.24
N THR A 608 26.11 3.19 11.38
CA THR A 608 26.78 3.65 12.61
C THR A 608 26.53 5.12 12.95
N ASP A 609 26.03 5.92 12.02
CA ASP A 609 25.70 7.34 12.23
C ASP A 609 24.23 7.55 12.69
N ALA A 610 23.46 6.47 12.84
CA ALA A 610 22.04 6.52 13.21
C ALA A 610 21.73 5.71 14.47
N SER A 611 20.57 6.00 15.09
CA SER A 611 20.02 5.15 16.15
C SER A 611 19.72 3.76 15.59
N VAL A 612 19.83 2.72 16.42
CA VAL A 612 19.44 1.36 16.02
C VAL A 612 17.92 1.25 15.75
N ASN A 613 17.10 2.19 16.24
CA ASN A 613 15.65 2.14 16.05
C ASN A 613 15.26 2.23 14.58
N GLY A 614 14.47 1.28 14.10
CA GLY A 614 14.00 1.24 12.70
C GLY A 614 15.06 0.79 11.70
N GLN A 615 16.25 0.40 12.16
CA GLN A 615 17.21 -0.32 11.34
C GLN A 615 16.94 -1.82 11.42
N GLU A 616 16.76 -2.45 10.27
CA GLU A 616 16.47 -3.89 10.17
C GLU A 616 15.29 -4.29 11.08
N ARG A 617 15.49 -5.19 12.04
CA ARG A 617 14.45 -5.70 12.96
C ARG A 617 14.54 -5.11 14.38
N TRP A 618 15.34 -4.05 14.56
CA TRP A 618 15.57 -3.45 15.86
C TRP A 618 14.53 -2.40 16.24
N LYS A 619 14.11 -2.45 17.50
CA LYS A 619 13.29 -1.44 18.18
C LYS A 619 14.09 -0.87 19.35
N ASN A 620 14.14 0.44 19.47
CA ASN A 620 14.70 1.16 20.62
C ASN A 620 13.67 2.19 21.10
N PRO A 621 12.71 1.79 21.96
CA PRO A 621 11.64 2.69 22.38
C PRO A 621 12.09 3.69 23.46
N GLU A 622 13.22 3.46 24.12
CA GLU A 622 13.74 4.34 25.16
C GLU A 622 15.28 4.35 25.22
N GLY A 623 15.82 5.53 25.54
CA GLY A 623 17.24 5.74 25.77
C GLY A 623 18.03 5.89 24.48
N THR A 624 19.33 5.63 24.57
CA THR A 624 20.25 5.74 23.43
C THR A 624 20.93 4.39 23.21
N THR A 625 20.68 3.78 22.07
CA THR A 625 21.40 2.61 21.57
C THR A 625 21.86 2.89 20.14
N ALA A 626 23.10 2.53 19.85
CA ALA A 626 23.72 2.76 18.56
C ALA A 626 24.62 1.58 18.20
N VAL A 627 24.97 1.48 16.93
CA VAL A 627 26.08 0.64 16.47
C VAL A 627 27.29 1.54 16.27
N ILE A 628 28.46 1.13 16.75
CA ILE A 628 29.70 1.90 16.61
C ILE A 628 30.81 1.06 15.99
N GLU A 629 31.67 1.72 15.20
CA GLU A 629 32.94 1.13 14.78
C GLU A 629 33.86 0.97 16.00
N THR A 630 34.28 -0.25 16.29
CA THR A 630 35.13 -0.51 17.47
C THR A 630 36.62 -0.19 17.24
N GLY A 631 37.02 -0.04 15.97
CA GLY A 631 38.42 0.10 15.58
C GLY A 631 39.29 -1.13 15.89
N THR A 632 38.66 -2.27 16.19
CA THR A 632 39.29 -3.57 16.39
C THR A 632 39.04 -4.48 15.18
N PRO A 633 39.73 -5.63 15.06
CA PRO A 633 39.39 -6.65 14.05
C PRO A 633 38.05 -7.38 14.29
N SER A 634 37.23 -6.91 15.22
CA SER A 634 35.90 -7.45 15.56
C SER A 634 34.79 -6.46 15.16
N GLY A 635 35.07 -5.59 14.19
CA GLY A 635 34.03 -4.90 13.43
C GLY A 635 33.23 -3.86 14.20
N ASN A 636 31.96 -3.77 13.83
CA ASN A 636 30.93 -2.94 14.40
C ASN A 636 30.27 -3.64 15.58
N ALA A 637 29.89 -2.88 16.61
CA ALA A 637 29.23 -3.45 17.78
C ALA A 637 28.10 -2.56 18.29
N LEU A 638 27.06 -3.19 18.83
CA LEU A 638 26.00 -2.51 19.54
C LEU A 638 26.52 -1.94 20.86
N THR A 639 26.12 -0.71 21.18
CA THR A 639 26.42 -0.07 22.45
C THR A 639 25.23 0.73 22.97
N LEU A 640 25.20 0.95 24.29
CA LEU A 640 24.15 1.70 24.98
C LEU A 640 24.77 2.85 25.77
N SER A 641 23.98 3.89 26.02
CA SER A 641 24.36 4.95 26.97
C SER A 641 23.18 5.41 27.83
N GLY A 642 23.47 5.72 29.09
CA GLY A 642 22.45 6.00 30.10
C GLY A 642 21.48 4.83 30.30
N THR A 643 20.24 5.14 30.65
CA THR A 643 19.17 4.14 30.72
C THR A 643 18.60 3.94 29.32
N ALA A 644 18.61 2.69 28.82
CA ALA A 644 18.19 2.38 27.45
C ALA A 644 17.62 0.97 27.34
N LEU A 645 16.68 0.79 26.40
CA LEU A 645 16.11 -0.51 26.03
C LEU A 645 16.14 -0.65 24.52
N SER A 646 16.76 -1.71 24.04
CA SER A 646 16.73 -2.09 22.63
C SER A 646 16.41 -3.56 22.49
N ALA A 647 15.77 -3.92 21.39
CA ALA A 647 15.40 -5.29 21.15
C ALA A 647 15.36 -5.60 19.65
N VAL A 648 15.71 -6.83 19.30
CA VAL A 648 15.60 -7.36 17.94
C VAL A 648 14.65 -8.54 17.92
N LEU A 649 13.69 -8.51 17.01
CA LEU A 649 12.75 -9.61 16.82
C LEU A 649 13.49 -10.84 16.31
N LEU A 650 13.10 -12.03 16.75
CA LEU A 650 13.66 -13.30 16.28
C LEU A 650 13.03 -13.74 14.96
N GLY A 651 11.77 -13.40 14.69
CA GLY A 651 11.10 -13.75 13.43
C GLY A 651 10.95 -15.26 13.25
N SER A 652 11.38 -15.82 12.12
CA SER A 652 11.38 -17.27 11.85
C SER A 652 12.23 -18.06 12.84
N GLN A 653 13.13 -17.40 13.59
CA GLN A 653 13.89 -17.99 14.69
C GLN A 653 13.23 -17.88 16.08
N THR A 654 11.96 -17.48 16.20
CA THR A 654 11.21 -17.50 17.47
C THR A 654 11.31 -18.87 18.14
N ILE A 655 11.61 -18.92 19.43
CA ILE A 655 11.77 -20.17 20.20
C ILE A 655 10.39 -20.59 20.69
N LEU A 656 9.82 -21.64 20.11
CA LEU A 656 8.47 -22.08 20.42
C LEU A 656 8.40 -22.79 21.78
N GLU A 657 7.22 -22.80 22.41
CA GLU A 657 7.00 -23.59 23.62
C GLU A 657 7.38 -25.07 23.41
N GLY A 658 8.23 -25.59 24.30
CA GLY A 658 8.77 -26.94 24.24
C GLY A 658 10.09 -27.06 23.46
N GLU A 659 10.56 -26.00 22.81
CA GLU A 659 11.85 -25.98 22.12
C GLU A 659 13.02 -25.63 23.06
N LYS A 660 14.19 -26.13 22.68
CA LYS A 660 15.47 -25.74 23.28
C LYS A 660 16.24 -24.88 22.32
N ALA A 661 16.89 -23.86 22.86
CA ALA A 661 17.76 -23.02 22.09
C ALA A 661 19.02 -22.63 22.87
N THR A 662 20.05 -22.19 22.15
CA THR A 662 21.18 -21.48 22.75
C THR A 662 21.29 -20.12 22.09
N LEU A 663 21.20 -19.04 22.87
CA LEU A 663 21.59 -17.70 22.44
C LEU A 663 23.09 -17.54 22.66
N PHE A 664 23.81 -17.09 21.64
CA PHE A 664 25.22 -16.76 21.72
C PHE A 664 25.47 -15.32 21.31
N PHE A 665 26.37 -14.65 22.03
CA PHE A 665 26.87 -13.33 21.68
C PHE A 665 28.27 -13.12 22.25
N ARG A 666 28.99 -12.12 21.71
CA ARG A 666 30.24 -11.64 22.29
C ARG A 666 30.00 -10.35 23.05
N ALA A 667 30.55 -10.29 24.27
CA ALA A 667 30.44 -9.11 25.12
C ALA A 667 31.83 -8.59 25.48
N TYR A 668 31.99 -7.27 25.41
CA TYR A 668 33.16 -6.55 25.90
C TYR A 668 32.71 -5.38 26.77
N THR A 669 33.43 -5.16 27.86
CA THR A 669 33.16 -4.04 28.76
C THR A 669 34.45 -3.27 29.02
N ALA A 670 34.47 -1.98 28.67
CA ALA A 670 35.57 -1.08 28.98
C ALA A 670 35.54 -0.64 30.45
N GLU A 671 36.73 -0.40 31.02
CA GLU A 671 36.85 0.15 32.37
C GLU A 671 36.53 1.67 32.34
N GLY A 672 35.53 2.11 33.11
CA GLY A 672 35.04 3.49 33.08
C GLY A 672 35.48 4.34 34.28
N ASP A 673 35.63 5.66 34.06
CA ASP A 673 35.84 6.66 35.12
C ASP A 673 34.51 6.99 35.85
N GLY A 674 33.91 6.02 36.56
CA GLY A 674 32.90 6.29 37.59
C GLY A 674 31.42 6.06 37.27
N GLY A 675 31.07 5.15 36.36
CA GLY A 675 29.70 4.62 36.19
C GLY A 675 29.66 3.12 36.51
N SER A 676 28.70 2.65 37.32
CA SER A 676 28.46 1.21 37.42
C SER A 676 27.93 0.71 36.08
N VAL A 677 28.31 -0.48 35.64
CA VAL A 677 27.71 -1.14 34.47
C VAL A 677 26.52 -1.95 34.97
N GLN A 678 25.35 -1.89 34.33
CA GLN A 678 24.18 -2.74 34.63
C GLN A 678 23.46 -3.01 33.32
N VAL A 679 24.01 -3.93 32.53
CA VAL A 679 23.47 -4.28 31.20
C VAL A 679 22.92 -5.69 31.22
N ASN A 680 21.65 -5.83 30.85
CA ASN A 680 21.01 -7.12 30.65
C ASN A 680 21.06 -7.49 29.17
N VAL A 681 21.31 -8.76 28.89
CA VAL A 681 21.14 -9.37 27.57
C VAL A 681 20.35 -10.65 27.76
N GLY A 682 19.24 -10.81 27.04
CA GLY A 682 18.34 -11.93 27.25
C GLY A 682 17.29 -12.10 26.19
N LEU A 683 16.37 -13.02 26.47
CA LEU A 683 15.23 -13.37 25.63
C LEU A 683 13.94 -12.97 26.34
N SER A 684 12.96 -12.52 25.56
CA SER A 684 11.64 -12.13 26.06
C SER A 684 10.56 -12.35 24.99
N GLU A 685 9.33 -12.33 25.45
CA GLU A 685 8.07 -12.30 24.71
C GLU A 685 7.31 -10.99 24.95
N LYS A 686 7.85 -10.11 25.81
CA LYS A 686 7.17 -8.90 26.24
C LYS A 686 7.10 -7.87 25.12
N PRO A 687 5.99 -7.13 25.02
CA PRO A 687 5.94 -5.89 24.25
C PRO A 687 7.07 -4.92 24.65
N ILE A 688 7.82 -4.46 23.65
CA ILE A 688 8.98 -3.58 23.82
C ILE A 688 8.51 -2.12 23.90
N ARG A 689 8.29 -1.61 25.12
CA ARG A 689 7.68 -0.27 25.35
C ARG A 689 8.60 0.73 26.03
N PHE A 690 9.22 0.39 27.16
CA PHE A 690 10.13 1.25 27.92
C PHE A 690 10.87 0.42 28.98
N ILE A 691 11.98 0.94 29.49
CA ILE A 691 12.93 0.24 30.35
C ILE A 691 12.33 -0.27 31.67
N GLY A 692 11.36 0.45 32.23
CA GLY A 692 10.72 0.07 33.49
C GLY A 692 9.93 -1.24 33.41
N ASP A 693 9.48 -1.64 32.21
CA ASP A 693 8.88 -2.96 31.99
C ASP A 693 9.91 -4.10 32.09
N PHE A 694 11.21 -3.76 32.08
CA PHE A 694 12.33 -4.68 32.12
C PHE A 694 13.06 -4.71 33.47
N ASP A 695 12.51 -4.08 34.52
CA ASP A 695 13.04 -4.18 35.88
C ASP A 695 12.74 -5.54 36.56
N ALA A 696 11.70 -6.24 36.08
CA ALA A 696 11.28 -7.58 36.50
C ALA A 696 10.39 -8.22 35.40
N ASP A 697 10.06 -9.49 35.56
CA ASP A 697 9.19 -10.26 34.66
C ASP A 697 9.76 -10.38 33.23
N VAL A 698 11.09 -10.38 33.05
CA VAL A 698 11.73 -10.18 31.72
C VAL A 698 11.99 -11.42 30.88
N GLY A 699 11.98 -12.61 31.48
CA GLY A 699 12.43 -13.84 30.81
C GLY A 699 13.85 -14.28 31.19
N PRO A 700 14.46 -15.20 30.42
CA PRO A 700 15.85 -15.64 30.59
C PRO A 700 16.85 -14.53 30.22
N PHE A 701 17.75 -14.17 31.14
CA PHE A 701 18.78 -13.16 30.85
C PHE A 701 20.05 -13.34 31.68
N VAL A 702 21.12 -12.70 31.25
CA VAL A 702 22.30 -12.42 32.07
C VAL A 702 22.52 -10.91 32.17
N GLN A 703 22.84 -10.45 33.38
CA GLN A 703 23.28 -9.09 33.63
C GLN A 703 24.79 -9.04 33.83
N PHE A 704 25.44 -8.09 33.17
CA PHE A 704 26.78 -7.62 33.47
C PHE A 704 26.66 -6.41 34.42
N GLY A 705 27.01 -6.62 35.68
CA GLY A 705 26.80 -5.67 36.76
C GLY A 705 28.11 -5.28 37.45
N ASP A 706 28.44 -4.00 37.55
CA ASP A 706 29.50 -3.56 38.47
C ASP A 706 28.93 -3.45 39.89
N LEU A 707 29.28 -4.44 40.72
CA LEU A 707 29.01 -4.46 42.15
C LEU A 707 30.33 -4.37 42.90
N GLU A 708 30.51 -3.28 43.64
CA GLU A 708 31.68 -3.05 44.49
C GLU A 708 33.05 -3.07 43.75
N GLY A 709 33.08 -2.77 42.45
CA GLY A 709 34.29 -2.65 41.64
C GLY A 709 34.67 -3.92 40.86
N PHE A 710 33.77 -4.89 40.77
CA PHE A 710 33.93 -6.10 39.94
C PHE A 710 32.79 -6.19 38.94
N LEU A 711 33.10 -6.59 37.70
CA LEU A 711 32.09 -6.86 36.69
C LEU A 711 31.52 -8.26 36.92
N ASP A 712 30.48 -8.32 37.73
CA ASP A 712 29.78 -9.52 38.15
C ASP A 712 28.76 -9.98 37.10
N LEU A 713 28.58 -11.29 37.02
CA LEU A 713 27.51 -11.91 36.25
C LEU A 713 26.33 -12.18 37.18
N LEU A 714 25.17 -11.62 36.85
CA LEU A 714 23.95 -11.73 37.66
C LEU A 714 22.76 -12.22 36.85
N SER A 715 21.76 -12.78 37.53
CA SER A 715 20.46 -13.13 36.94
C SER A 715 19.39 -13.27 38.04
N ILE A 716 18.14 -13.57 37.67
CA ILE A 716 17.04 -13.88 38.59
C ILE A 716 16.67 -15.35 38.45
N ASP A 717 16.56 -16.08 39.57
CA ASP A 717 16.01 -17.44 39.59
C ASP A 717 14.55 -17.43 40.06
N GLY A 718 13.65 -17.51 39.09
CA GLY A 718 12.21 -17.63 39.25
C GLY A 718 11.46 -16.31 39.39
N TYR A 719 10.17 -16.35 39.05
CA TYR A 719 9.27 -15.22 39.16
C TYR A 719 9.27 -14.60 40.57
N GLY A 720 9.50 -13.28 40.63
CA GLY A 720 9.58 -12.54 41.90
C GLY A 720 10.84 -12.83 42.72
N GLY A 721 11.82 -13.50 42.11
CA GLY A 721 13.16 -13.62 42.66
C GLY A 721 13.86 -12.26 42.73
N THR A 722 14.98 -12.21 43.47
CA THR A 722 15.85 -11.04 43.51
C THR A 722 17.06 -11.27 42.63
N LEU A 723 17.60 -10.19 42.05
CA LEU A 723 18.85 -10.25 41.30
C LEU A 723 19.95 -10.90 42.16
N ASP A 724 20.49 -12.01 41.67
CA ASP A 724 21.41 -12.89 42.36
C ASP A 724 22.77 -12.88 41.66
N TRP A 725 23.84 -12.81 42.46
CA TRP A 725 25.19 -12.93 41.95
C TRP A 725 25.51 -14.41 41.75
N THR A 726 25.91 -14.76 40.53
CA THR A 726 26.12 -16.15 40.10
C THR A 726 27.40 -16.77 40.71
N GLY A 727 28.16 -16.00 41.50
CA GLY A 727 29.44 -16.40 42.06
C GLY A 727 30.62 -16.23 41.09
N LYS A 728 30.38 -15.57 39.94
CA LYS A 728 31.33 -15.36 38.86
C LYS A 728 31.43 -13.88 38.51
N SER A 729 32.65 -13.47 38.20
CA SER A 729 32.98 -12.13 37.71
C SER A 729 33.88 -12.27 36.49
N VAL A 730 33.77 -11.32 35.57
CA VAL A 730 34.58 -11.24 34.36
C VAL A 730 35.52 -10.04 34.44
N ASP A 731 36.64 -10.11 33.72
CA ASP A 731 37.59 -9.01 33.62
C ASP A 731 37.06 -7.91 32.69
N TYR A 732 37.25 -6.64 33.08
CA TYR A 732 37.17 -5.51 32.15
C TYR A 732 38.20 -5.66 31.02
N GLU A 733 38.01 -4.91 29.93
CA GLU A 733 38.94 -4.85 28.79
C GLU A 733 39.20 -6.22 28.15
N THR A 734 38.24 -7.15 28.28
CA THR A 734 38.34 -8.52 27.78
C THR A 734 37.03 -8.93 27.12
N THR A 735 37.12 -9.45 25.90
CA THR A 735 35.95 -10.01 25.19
C THR A 735 35.64 -11.42 25.69
N TYR A 736 34.37 -11.68 25.97
CA TYR A 736 33.85 -12.98 26.37
C TYR A 736 32.83 -13.49 25.36
N ASN A 737 32.98 -14.76 24.99
CA ASN A 737 31.93 -15.56 24.38
C ASN A 737 30.92 -15.94 25.47
N VAL A 738 29.64 -15.74 25.21
CA VAL A 738 28.55 -16.01 26.16
C VAL A 738 27.54 -16.94 25.51
N TRP A 739 27.13 -17.99 26.24
CA TRP A 739 26.03 -18.88 25.85
C TRP A 739 24.93 -18.78 26.89
N LEU A 740 23.69 -18.65 26.43
CA LEU A 740 22.50 -18.78 27.24
C LEU A 740 21.66 -19.92 26.68
N ASP A 741 21.81 -21.10 27.28
CA ASP A 741 21.02 -22.28 26.96
C ASP A 741 19.63 -22.11 27.57
N VAL A 742 18.57 -22.10 26.77
CA VAL A 742 17.17 -21.90 27.18
C VAL A 742 16.30 -23.07 26.74
N ASP A 743 15.65 -23.71 27.70
CA ASP A 743 14.58 -24.69 27.53
C ASP A 743 13.26 -23.94 27.71
N ASN A 744 12.65 -23.49 26.61
CA ASN A 744 11.37 -22.76 26.63
C ASN A 744 10.27 -23.78 26.96
N ARG A 745 9.67 -23.66 28.14
CA ARG A 745 8.69 -24.62 28.66
C ARG A 745 7.34 -23.93 28.75
N ASN A 746 6.33 -24.70 29.14
CA ASN A 746 5.08 -24.04 29.48
C ASN A 746 5.28 -23.09 30.67
N LEU A 747 4.47 -22.05 30.70
CA LEU A 747 4.56 -20.98 31.69
C LEU A 747 4.41 -21.47 33.15
N ASP A 748 3.64 -22.54 33.37
CA ASP A 748 3.43 -23.12 34.70
C ASP A 748 4.69 -23.80 35.24
N ASP A 749 5.49 -24.42 34.38
CA ASP A 749 6.74 -25.10 34.73
C ASP A 749 7.92 -24.12 34.81
N GLY A 750 7.82 -22.99 34.08
CA GLY A 750 8.83 -21.95 33.94
C GLY A 750 10.01 -22.39 33.07
N ASP A 751 10.48 -21.50 32.21
CA ASP A 751 11.61 -21.78 31.32
C ASP A 751 12.85 -22.06 32.14
N LYS A 752 13.66 -23.02 31.70
CA LYS A 752 14.93 -23.32 32.35
C LYS A 752 16.08 -22.80 31.53
N PHE A 753 16.98 -22.06 32.17
CA PHE A 753 18.12 -21.49 31.48
C PHE A 753 19.42 -21.62 32.26
N THR A 754 20.51 -21.76 31.50
CA THR A 754 21.86 -21.98 32.00
C THR A 754 22.80 -21.07 31.22
N MET A 755 23.69 -20.37 31.92
CA MET A 755 24.65 -19.46 31.28
C MET A 755 26.05 -20.04 31.36
N TYR A 756 26.76 -19.98 30.24
CA TYR A 756 28.18 -20.27 30.14
C TYR A 756 28.94 -19.07 29.59
N PHE A 757 30.21 -18.95 29.92
CA PHE A 757 31.10 -17.93 29.37
C PHE A 757 32.53 -18.44 29.19
N GLN A 758 33.26 -17.81 28.27
CA GLN A 758 34.65 -18.12 27.98
C GLN A 758 35.36 -16.88 27.42
N LYS A 759 36.61 -16.63 27.79
CA LYS A 759 37.42 -15.59 27.16
C LYS A 759 37.57 -15.88 25.66
N ALA A 760 37.31 -14.90 24.80
CA ALA A 760 37.45 -15.05 23.35
C ALA A 760 38.90 -15.39 22.93
N SER A 761 39.88 -14.89 23.68
CA SER A 761 41.31 -15.22 23.50
C SER A 761 41.70 -16.67 23.86
N GLY A 762 40.76 -17.47 24.37
CA GLY A 762 40.95 -18.86 24.76
C GLY A 762 40.90 -19.08 26.28
N GLY A 763 40.63 -20.32 26.69
CA GLY A 763 40.43 -20.72 28.08
C GLY A 763 39.46 -21.90 28.19
N ASP A 764 39.04 -22.27 29.41
CA ASP A 764 37.97 -23.24 29.61
C ASP A 764 36.60 -22.53 29.53
N ARG A 765 35.59 -23.19 28.96
CA ARG A 765 34.19 -22.74 29.03
C ARG A 765 33.70 -22.97 30.47
N GLU A 766 33.31 -21.89 31.14
CA GLU A 766 32.86 -21.92 32.54
C GLU A 766 31.34 -21.80 32.63
N GLU A 767 30.75 -22.49 33.61
CA GLU A 767 29.36 -22.33 33.99
C GLU A 767 29.23 -21.08 34.89
N GLY A 768 28.41 -20.13 34.46
CA GLY A 768 28.01 -18.97 35.27
C GLY A 768 26.98 -19.40 36.30
N PHE A 769 25.85 -19.91 35.82
CA PHE A 769 24.77 -20.48 36.62
C PHE A 769 24.04 -21.57 35.84
N LYS A 770 23.26 -22.39 36.54
CA LYS A 770 22.64 -23.58 35.97
C LYS A 770 21.19 -23.77 36.38
N ASP A 771 20.37 -24.13 35.40
CA ASP A 771 18.96 -24.51 35.54
C ASP A 771 18.12 -23.46 36.32
N TYR A 772 18.47 -22.18 36.15
CA TYR A 772 17.67 -21.07 36.68
C TYR A 772 16.31 -21.09 36.01
N THR A 773 15.29 -20.72 36.77
CA THR A 773 13.92 -20.59 36.27
C THR A 773 13.72 -19.16 35.77
N SER A 774 13.17 -18.97 34.57
CA SER A 774 12.96 -17.62 34.04
C SER A 774 12.09 -16.77 34.96
N ASP A 775 12.40 -15.48 35.05
CA ASP A 775 11.56 -14.49 35.72
C ASP A 775 10.41 -14.10 34.78
N ARG A 776 9.48 -15.04 34.53
CA ARG A 776 8.27 -14.81 33.75
C ARG A 776 7.08 -14.97 34.67
N ASN A 777 6.17 -13.99 34.65
CA ASN A 777 5.00 -13.98 35.53
C ASN A 777 3.85 -14.78 34.90
N PRO A 778 3.56 -16.02 35.32
CA PRO A 778 2.51 -16.84 34.71
C PRO A 778 1.10 -16.27 34.91
N ALA A 779 0.91 -15.36 35.88
CA ALA A 779 -0.36 -14.68 36.10
C ALA A 779 -0.53 -13.41 35.26
N GLY A 780 0.52 -12.98 34.56
CA GLY A 780 0.55 -11.74 33.80
C GLY A 780 0.60 -10.48 34.67
N SER A 781 0.75 -9.33 34.02
CA SER A 781 0.68 -8.02 34.65
C SER A 781 -0.58 -7.26 34.24
N VAL A 782 -0.98 -6.27 35.04
CA VAL A 782 -2.15 -5.42 34.74
C VAL A 782 -1.97 -4.67 33.42
N ASP A 783 -0.72 -4.26 33.11
CA ASP A 783 -0.41 -3.37 32.00
C ASP A 783 0.06 -4.09 30.73
N LEU A 784 0.50 -5.36 30.83
CA LEU A 784 1.03 -6.16 29.71
C LEU A 784 0.20 -7.41 29.41
N GLY A 785 -0.72 -7.79 30.30
CA GLY A 785 -1.49 -9.03 30.15
C GLY A 785 -0.69 -10.27 30.49
N LEU A 786 -1.17 -11.43 30.02
CA LEU A 786 -0.49 -12.71 30.19
C LEU A 786 0.71 -12.81 29.26
N PRO A 787 1.83 -13.40 29.71
CA PRO A 787 2.94 -13.71 28.81
C PRO A 787 2.50 -14.66 27.69
N GLY A 788 3.04 -14.46 26.49
CA GLY A 788 2.86 -15.40 25.37
C GLY A 788 3.62 -16.71 25.61
N PRO A 789 3.33 -17.80 24.89
CA PRO A 789 4.04 -19.08 25.09
C PRO A 789 5.47 -19.10 24.49
N ASP A 790 5.73 -18.26 23.49
CA ASP A 790 6.96 -18.31 22.70
C ASP A 790 7.88 -17.13 23.03
N LEU A 791 9.20 -17.36 23.03
CA LEU A 791 10.20 -16.30 23.18
C LEU A 791 10.59 -15.80 21.79
N ASP A 792 10.22 -14.57 21.48
CA ASP A 792 10.26 -14.00 20.12
C ASP A 792 11.24 -12.83 19.96
N THR A 793 11.91 -12.42 21.03
CA THR A 793 12.70 -11.20 21.05
C THR A 793 14.00 -11.38 21.84
N ILE A 794 15.12 -10.87 21.30
CA ILE A 794 16.35 -10.66 22.07
C ILE A 794 16.35 -9.21 22.54
N PHE A 795 16.52 -8.98 23.83
CA PHE A 795 16.60 -7.63 24.39
C PHE A 795 17.98 -7.33 24.96
N VAL A 796 18.33 -6.05 24.90
CA VAL A 796 19.52 -5.46 25.52
C VAL A 796 19.08 -4.21 26.26
N SER A 797 19.35 -4.16 27.56
CA SER A 797 18.88 -3.05 28.39
C SER A 797 19.93 -2.56 29.36
N SER A 798 19.97 -1.26 29.63
CA SER A 798 20.80 -0.65 30.67
C SER A 798 19.92 0.02 31.72
N HIS A 799 20.10 -0.36 32.98
CA HIS A 799 19.24 0.07 34.10
C HIS A 799 19.84 1.21 34.93
N ASN A 800 21.00 1.72 34.54
CA ASN A 800 21.63 2.84 35.24
C ASN A 800 21.91 4.00 34.29
N ASN A 801 21.79 5.21 34.82
CA ASN A 801 22.14 6.44 34.11
C ASN A 801 23.67 6.63 33.95
N GLY A 802 24.48 5.59 34.20
CA GLY A 802 25.93 5.68 34.37
C GLY A 802 26.74 5.16 33.18
N ILE A 803 26.16 4.28 32.36
CA ILE A 803 26.89 3.69 31.22
C ILE A 803 27.14 4.70 30.11
N GLN A 804 28.37 4.72 29.60
CA GLN A 804 28.80 5.58 28.49
C GLN A 804 28.78 4.82 27.17
N GLN A 805 28.56 5.53 26.07
CA GLN A 805 28.66 4.95 24.74
C GLN A 805 30.06 4.34 24.53
N GLY A 806 30.11 3.11 24.04
CA GLY A 806 31.35 2.33 23.87
C GLY A 806 31.79 1.58 25.13
N GLN A 807 31.17 1.79 26.28
CA GLN A 807 31.58 1.14 27.53
C GLN A 807 31.14 -0.32 27.59
N PHE A 808 29.97 -0.67 27.07
CA PHE A 808 29.53 -2.05 26.88
C PHE A 808 29.24 -2.26 25.40
N LEU A 809 29.79 -3.34 24.86
CA LEU A 809 29.70 -3.72 23.47
C LEU A 809 29.14 -5.13 23.36
N ILE A 810 28.17 -5.30 22.48
CA ILE A 810 27.70 -6.60 22.01
C ILE A 810 27.99 -6.69 20.53
N ASP A 811 28.60 -7.80 20.16
CA ASP A 811 28.89 -8.13 18.79
C ASP A 811 28.36 -9.53 18.48
N ASP A 812 27.97 -9.74 17.22
CA ASP A 812 27.70 -11.03 16.61
C ASP A 812 26.71 -11.91 17.39
N ILE A 813 25.42 -11.78 17.08
CA ILE A 813 24.35 -12.52 17.75
C ILE A 813 23.99 -13.76 16.94
N TYR A 814 24.06 -14.92 17.58
CA TYR A 814 23.68 -16.21 16.99
C TYR A 814 22.65 -16.95 17.84
N ILE A 815 21.85 -17.79 17.20
CA ILE A 815 20.92 -18.70 17.87
C ILE A 815 21.05 -20.13 17.32
N SER A 816 20.93 -21.12 18.20
CA SER A 816 20.78 -22.53 17.87
C SER A 816 19.39 -22.97 18.28
N LYS A 817 18.60 -23.65 17.42
CA LYS A 817 17.27 -24.18 17.75
C LYS A 817 17.23 -25.72 17.76
N GLY A 818 16.35 -26.27 18.58
CA GLY A 818 16.09 -27.72 18.71
C GLY A 818 17.00 -28.45 19.71
N SER A 819 18.21 -27.94 19.96
CA SER A 819 19.13 -28.45 20.98
C SER A 819 20.07 -27.37 21.50
N PHE A 820 20.69 -27.61 22.66
CA PHE A 820 21.77 -26.78 23.16
C PHE A 820 23.05 -27.00 22.34
N ASN A 821 23.77 -25.91 22.08
CA ASN A 821 25.00 -25.89 21.30
C ASN A 821 26.13 -25.30 22.14
N ASP A 822 27.20 -26.07 22.35
CA ASP A 822 28.38 -25.66 23.12
C ASP A 822 29.54 -25.18 22.23
N GLY A 823 29.37 -25.20 20.91
CA GLY A 823 30.32 -24.67 19.95
C GLY A 823 30.46 -23.16 20.03
N ILE A 824 31.58 -22.63 19.52
CA ILE A 824 31.80 -21.20 19.34
C ILE A 824 31.56 -20.90 17.86
N PRO A 825 30.53 -20.12 17.47
CA PRO A 825 30.40 -19.66 16.08
C PRO A 825 31.59 -18.77 15.71
N ALA A 826 31.92 -18.71 14.42
CA ALA A 826 33.00 -17.86 13.94
C ALA A 826 32.68 -16.36 14.15
N GLU A 827 33.71 -15.52 14.20
CA GLU A 827 33.56 -14.06 14.16
C GLU A 827 33.28 -13.65 12.71
N ILE A 828 32.25 -12.85 12.45
CA ILE A 828 31.87 -12.46 11.08
C ILE A 828 33.02 -11.75 10.37
N ASP A 829 33.73 -10.87 11.07
CA ASP A 829 34.94 -10.20 10.59
C ASP A 829 36.09 -11.14 10.15
N GLY A 830 36.09 -12.37 10.67
CA GLY A 830 37.03 -13.42 10.30
C GLY A 830 36.56 -14.28 9.12
N LEU A 831 35.31 -14.13 8.68
CA LEU A 831 34.71 -14.84 7.57
C LEU A 831 34.78 -14.01 6.29
N ASN A 832 34.82 -14.69 5.14
CA ASN A 832 34.62 -14.02 3.87
C ASN A 832 33.14 -14.12 3.51
N ALA A 833 32.50 -12.98 3.26
CA ALA A 833 31.27 -12.97 2.48
C ALA A 833 31.52 -13.71 1.16
N THR A 834 30.57 -14.54 0.76
CA THR A 834 30.64 -15.21 -0.53
C THR A 834 30.53 -14.20 -1.66
N ASP A 835 31.14 -14.53 -2.81
CA ASP A 835 30.96 -13.75 -4.04
C ASP A 835 29.46 -13.63 -4.37
N GLU A 836 29.05 -12.47 -4.87
CA GLU A 836 27.68 -12.24 -5.32
C GLU A 836 27.32 -13.23 -6.45
N ILE A 837 26.21 -13.94 -6.29
CA ILE A 837 25.60 -14.72 -7.34
C ILE A 837 24.75 -13.76 -8.17
N THR A 838 25.22 -13.42 -9.37
CA THR A 838 24.45 -12.59 -10.29
C THR A 838 23.36 -13.41 -10.98
N ASP A 839 22.12 -12.91 -10.97
CA ASP A 839 21.01 -13.43 -11.76
C ASP A 839 20.39 -12.31 -12.62
N ASP A 840 20.34 -12.52 -13.93
CA ASP A 840 19.72 -11.59 -14.90
C ASP A 840 18.29 -12.02 -15.28
N SER A 841 17.73 -13.02 -14.58
CA SER A 841 16.40 -13.52 -14.89
C SER A 841 15.30 -12.49 -14.57
N THR A 842 14.33 -12.42 -15.48
CA THR A 842 13.17 -11.53 -15.43
C THR A 842 11.89 -12.33 -15.63
N PRO A 843 10.70 -11.79 -15.29
CA PRO A 843 9.45 -12.53 -15.39
C PRO A 843 9.18 -13.08 -16.81
N PRO A 844 8.83 -14.36 -16.96
CA PRO A 844 8.55 -14.95 -18.27
C PRO A 844 7.28 -14.36 -18.88
N GLY A 845 7.40 -13.73 -20.06
CA GLY A 845 6.29 -13.05 -20.73
C GLY A 845 6.34 -11.51 -20.68
N GLY A 846 7.26 -10.93 -19.90
CA GLY A 846 7.64 -9.51 -19.94
C GLY A 846 8.43 -9.10 -21.19
N GLY A 847 8.16 -9.77 -22.32
CA GLY A 847 8.73 -9.48 -23.63
C GLY A 847 7.94 -8.38 -24.35
N GLY A 848 7.83 -7.22 -23.72
CA GLY A 848 7.29 -6.00 -24.31
C GLY A 848 8.07 -4.84 -23.74
N THR A 849 8.76 -4.09 -24.60
CA THR A 849 9.53 -2.89 -24.26
C THR A 849 8.70 -1.96 -23.38
N GLY A 850 9.03 -1.89 -22.09
CA GLY A 850 8.20 -1.19 -21.11
C GLY A 850 8.83 -1.12 -19.71
N GLU A 851 10.15 -1.01 -19.61
CA GLU A 851 10.65 -0.07 -18.60
C GLU A 851 10.43 1.33 -19.18
N PRO A 852 9.97 2.36 -18.44
CA PRO A 852 10.70 3.61 -18.51
C PRO A 852 12.03 3.28 -17.83
N ALA A 853 12.98 2.78 -18.63
CA ALA A 853 14.31 2.49 -18.14
C ALA A 853 14.75 3.74 -17.38
N ALA A 854 15.20 3.60 -16.13
CA ALA A 854 16.05 4.61 -15.53
C ALA A 854 17.05 4.97 -16.61
N ALA A 855 16.96 6.21 -17.14
CA ALA A 855 17.54 6.57 -18.42
C ALA A 855 18.95 6.01 -18.47
N ALA A 856 19.17 4.96 -19.29
CA ALA A 856 20.43 4.24 -19.27
C ALA A 856 21.52 5.28 -19.47
N MET A 857 22.40 5.47 -18.48
CA MET A 857 23.38 6.55 -18.49
C MET A 857 24.23 6.41 -19.75
N VAL A 858 23.90 7.19 -20.79
CA VAL A 858 24.43 6.99 -22.16
C VAL A 858 25.92 7.35 -22.22
N ALA A 859 26.36 8.24 -21.33
CA ALA A 859 27.75 8.58 -21.10
C ALA A 859 27.96 9.25 -19.74
N SER A 860 29.13 9.05 -19.13
CA SER A 860 29.58 9.75 -17.92
C SER A 860 31.05 10.15 -18.02
N SER A 861 31.49 11.06 -17.16
CA SER A 861 32.89 11.47 -17.03
C SER A 861 33.18 11.91 -15.60
N ASP A 862 34.23 11.36 -14.98
CA ASP A 862 34.68 11.73 -13.62
C ASP A 862 35.53 13.01 -13.59
N GLY A 863 35.60 13.74 -14.71
CA GLY A 863 36.39 14.97 -14.83
C GLY A 863 36.09 15.80 -16.08
N ALA A 864 36.74 16.96 -16.18
CA ALA A 864 36.56 17.88 -17.30
C ALA A 864 37.06 17.28 -18.63
N LEU A 865 36.18 17.22 -19.62
CA LEU A 865 36.51 16.75 -20.97
C LEU A 865 37.31 17.81 -21.72
N SER A 866 38.51 17.45 -22.20
CA SER A 866 39.38 18.34 -22.99
C SER A 866 39.15 18.24 -24.50
N ALA A 867 38.33 17.28 -24.94
CA ALA A 867 37.87 17.08 -26.30
C ALA A 867 36.44 16.50 -26.30
N PRO A 868 35.63 16.71 -27.35
CA PRO A 868 34.28 16.15 -27.44
C PRO A 868 34.31 14.62 -27.40
N ALA A 869 33.46 14.01 -26.56
CA ALA A 869 33.16 12.59 -26.61
C ALA A 869 32.02 12.36 -27.62
N VAL A 870 32.18 11.37 -28.51
CA VAL A 870 31.10 10.98 -29.44
C VAL A 870 30.22 9.96 -28.73
N VAL A 871 28.93 10.28 -28.60
CA VAL A 871 27.92 9.46 -27.95
C VAL A 871 26.81 9.19 -28.97
N ASP A 872 26.42 7.93 -29.11
CA ASP A 872 25.29 7.53 -29.96
C ASP A 872 24.03 7.49 -29.11
N PHE A 873 23.06 8.33 -29.43
CA PHE A 873 21.77 8.42 -28.74
C PHE A 873 20.69 7.54 -29.40
N GLY A 874 21.05 6.73 -30.42
CA GLY A 874 20.10 5.93 -31.18
C GLY A 874 19.28 6.73 -32.20
N ALA A 875 18.20 6.13 -32.71
CA ALA A 875 17.26 6.80 -33.62
C ALA A 875 16.31 7.70 -32.81
N LEU A 876 16.35 9.01 -33.04
CA LEU A 876 15.55 10.01 -32.33
C LEU A 876 14.42 10.55 -33.21
N ASP A 877 13.51 9.67 -33.63
CA ASP A 877 12.33 10.05 -34.41
C ASP A 877 11.18 10.49 -33.47
N GLY A 878 10.76 11.76 -33.55
CA GLY A 878 9.66 12.31 -32.76
C GLY A 878 10.10 13.22 -31.61
N SER A 879 9.21 13.44 -30.64
CA SER A 879 9.51 14.25 -29.46
C SER A 879 10.51 13.52 -28.56
N ALA A 880 11.50 14.23 -28.03
CA ALA A 880 12.61 13.64 -27.27
C ALA A 880 13.07 14.55 -26.13
N SER A 881 13.48 13.94 -25.02
CA SER A 881 14.05 14.64 -23.86
C SER A 881 15.54 14.29 -23.72
N PHE A 882 16.36 15.30 -23.45
CA PHE A 882 17.79 15.15 -23.18
C PHE A 882 18.06 15.57 -21.74
N GLU A 883 18.50 14.62 -20.93
CA GLU A 883 18.78 14.80 -19.50
C GLU A 883 20.29 14.83 -19.23
N PHE A 884 20.72 15.78 -18.40
CA PHE A 884 22.12 15.98 -18.06
C PHE A 884 22.29 16.26 -16.58
N HIS A 885 23.20 15.54 -15.93
CA HIS A 885 23.67 15.86 -14.59
C HIS A 885 25.15 16.24 -14.63
N PHE A 886 25.50 17.45 -14.20
CA PHE A 886 26.88 17.93 -14.21
C PHE A 886 27.16 19.03 -13.19
N THR A 887 28.43 19.19 -12.84
CA THR A 887 28.96 20.37 -12.15
C THR A 887 29.81 21.17 -13.13
N ALA A 888 29.26 22.26 -13.67
CA ALA A 888 29.96 23.06 -14.68
C ALA A 888 30.89 24.09 -14.03
N ILE A 889 32.13 24.18 -14.53
CA ILE A 889 33.09 25.23 -14.14
C ILE A 889 33.11 26.29 -15.23
N LYS A 890 33.00 27.57 -14.86
CA LYS A 890 33.05 28.68 -15.82
C LYS A 890 34.47 28.86 -16.35
N ALA A 891 34.74 28.37 -17.56
CA ALA A 891 36.03 28.52 -18.23
C ALA A 891 35.87 28.69 -19.75
N GLY A 892 36.27 29.85 -20.28
CA GLY A 892 36.22 30.16 -21.72
C GLY A 892 34.97 30.94 -22.15
N ALA A 893 34.91 31.31 -23.43
CA ALA A 893 33.90 32.22 -23.98
C ALA A 893 32.57 31.53 -24.39
N SER A 894 32.53 30.20 -24.46
CA SER A 894 31.33 29.44 -24.81
C SER A 894 31.50 27.96 -24.49
N THR A 895 30.51 27.35 -23.86
CA THR A 895 30.53 25.94 -23.43
C THR A 895 29.32 25.21 -24.00
N ALA A 896 29.56 24.11 -24.71
CA ALA A 896 28.52 23.19 -25.17
C ALA A 896 28.49 21.96 -24.26
N ILE A 897 27.30 21.46 -23.96
CA ILE A 897 27.12 20.23 -23.16
C ILE A 897 26.87 19.00 -24.04
N ALA A 898 26.20 19.19 -25.18
CA ALA A 898 25.97 18.16 -26.18
C ALA A 898 25.75 18.79 -27.56
N GLY A 899 26.02 18.05 -28.63
CA GLY A 899 25.85 18.54 -29.99
C GLY A 899 26.73 17.84 -31.02
N ASN A 900 26.59 18.24 -32.27
CA ASN A 900 27.38 17.80 -33.41
C ASN A 900 27.89 19.02 -34.21
N ASN A 901 28.43 18.78 -35.41
CA ASN A 901 28.97 19.85 -36.25
C ASN A 901 27.91 20.82 -36.84
N ALA A 902 26.62 20.51 -36.69
CA ALA A 902 25.51 21.33 -37.17
C ALA A 902 24.77 22.03 -36.01
N PHE A 903 24.64 21.38 -34.86
CA PHE A 903 23.83 21.89 -33.75
C PHE A 903 24.47 21.61 -32.39
N ALA A 904 24.31 22.51 -31.43
CA ALA A 904 24.75 22.31 -30.05
C ALA A 904 23.79 22.89 -29.02
N ILE A 905 23.67 22.18 -27.90
CA ILE A 905 23.09 22.66 -26.66
C ILE A 905 24.19 23.39 -25.89
N LYS A 906 23.90 24.63 -25.50
CA LYS A 906 24.85 25.59 -24.94
C LYS A 906 24.53 25.85 -23.48
N LEU A 907 25.51 25.60 -22.62
CA LEU A 907 25.49 26.10 -21.24
C LEU A 907 25.76 27.60 -21.19
N ASP A 908 26.51 28.14 -22.16
CA ASP A 908 26.70 29.57 -22.30
C ASP A 908 26.64 29.91 -23.78
N GLN A 909 25.50 30.51 -24.15
CA GLN A 909 25.12 30.79 -25.53
C GLN A 909 26.22 31.59 -26.24
N TRP A 910 26.77 32.63 -25.60
CA TRP A 910 27.89 33.41 -26.14
C TRP A 910 28.55 34.34 -25.11
N ASN A 911 29.88 34.43 -25.13
CA ASN A 911 30.72 35.46 -24.49
C ASN A 911 30.29 35.86 -23.06
N GLU A 912 30.22 34.86 -22.17
CA GLU A 912 29.96 34.99 -20.73
C GLU A 912 28.55 35.46 -20.34
N GLN A 913 27.54 35.26 -21.20
CA GLN A 913 26.14 35.62 -20.91
C GLN A 913 25.55 34.80 -19.76
N GLY A 914 26.02 33.57 -19.55
CA GLY A 914 25.59 32.72 -18.44
C GLY A 914 24.12 32.35 -18.52
N VAL A 915 23.61 32.12 -19.74
CA VAL A 915 22.26 31.63 -20.00
C VAL A 915 22.30 30.42 -20.93
N PHE A 916 21.36 29.50 -20.71
CA PHE A 916 21.16 28.35 -21.56
C PHE A 916 20.59 28.75 -22.92
N GLY A 917 20.96 27.98 -23.94
CA GLY A 917 20.40 28.12 -25.27
C GLY A 917 20.80 26.98 -26.19
N THR A 918 20.44 27.12 -27.45
CA THR A 918 20.90 26.23 -28.51
C THR A 918 21.56 27.03 -29.63
N THR A 919 22.47 26.41 -30.36
CA THR A 919 23.16 27.02 -31.50
C THR A 919 23.06 26.07 -32.68
N GLU A 920 22.51 26.56 -33.78
CA GLU A 920 22.69 25.96 -35.10
C GLU A 920 23.90 26.64 -35.78
N PHE A 921 25.01 25.91 -35.86
CA PHE A 921 26.30 26.48 -36.24
C PHE A 921 26.27 27.10 -37.64
N GLY A 922 26.51 28.42 -37.69
CA GLY A 922 26.51 29.19 -38.94
C GLY A 922 25.12 29.65 -39.40
N VAL A 923 24.06 29.37 -38.64
CA VAL A 923 22.68 29.73 -38.96
C VAL A 923 22.06 30.64 -37.89
N ALA A 924 21.84 30.13 -36.68
CA ALA A 924 21.09 30.83 -35.65
C ALA A 924 21.49 30.42 -34.22
N ASP A 925 21.20 31.31 -33.29
CA ASP A 925 21.44 31.20 -31.86
C ASP A 925 20.09 31.42 -31.15
N ASN A 926 19.61 30.41 -30.42
CA ASN A 926 18.29 30.41 -29.79
C ASN A 926 18.43 30.48 -28.25
N LEU A 927 17.61 31.32 -27.63
CA LEU A 927 17.53 31.48 -26.18
C LEU A 927 16.17 31.03 -25.67
N PHE A 928 16.16 30.40 -24.50
CA PHE A 928 14.93 30.10 -23.79
C PHE A 928 14.36 31.35 -23.13
N THR A 929 13.04 31.42 -23.04
CA THR A 929 12.33 32.47 -22.29
C THR A 929 11.87 31.88 -20.97
N ALA A 930 12.21 32.52 -19.85
CA ALA A 930 11.77 32.07 -18.53
C ALA A 930 10.23 32.17 -18.42
N VAL A 931 9.60 31.10 -17.93
CA VAL A 931 8.22 31.14 -17.43
C VAL A 931 8.16 31.94 -16.12
N GLU A 932 6.99 32.42 -15.73
CA GLU A 932 6.85 33.26 -14.52
C GLU A 932 7.39 32.53 -13.28
N GLY A 933 8.36 33.15 -12.58
CA GLY A 933 9.06 32.55 -11.44
C GLY A 933 10.28 31.69 -11.79
N GLY A 934 10.47 31.31 -13.06
CA GLY A 934 11.58 30.50 -13.54
C GLY A 934 12.85 31.27 -13.89
N SER A 935 13.94 30.55 -14.14
CA SER A 935 15.26 31.08 -14.54
C SER A 935 15.79 30.35 -15.76
N VAL A 936 16.46 31.08 -16.66
CA VAL A 936 17.24 30.51 -17.79
C VAL A 936 18.75 30.69 -17.58
N ASN A 937 19.15 31.19 -16.42
CA ASN A 937 20.55 31.38 -16.07
C ASN A 937 21.23 30.03 -15.84
N SER A 938 22.45 29.93 -16.34
CA SER A 938 23.30 28.78 -16.16
C SER A 938 23.87 28.78 -14.75
N VAL A 939 23.83 27.61 -14.10
CA VAL A 939 24.39 27.41 -12.77
C VAL A 939 25.79 26.82 -12.92
N PHE A 940 26.75 27.45 -12.23
CA PHE A 940 28.16 27.04 -12.21
C PHE A 940 28.58 26.72 -10.78
N ASP A 941 29.62 25.90 -10.63
CA ASP A 941 30.26 25.54 -9.37
C ASP A 941 29.34 24.82 -8.34
N ALA A 942 28.23 24.25 -8.81
CA ALA A 942 27.33 23.38 -8.05
C ALA A 942 26.82 22.23 -8.95
N PRO A 943 26.40 21.08 -8.39
CA PRO A 943 25.69 20.05 -9.14
C PRO A 943 24.36 20.60 -9.67
N VAL A 944 24.07 20.31 -10.94
CA VAL A 944 22.86 20.76 -11.63
C VAL A 944 22.27 19.59 -12.39
N HIS A 945 20.95 19.49 -12.37
CA HIS A 945 20.18 18.55 -13.16
C HIS A 945 19.38 19.32 -14.22
N VAL A 946 19.66 19.08 -15.49
CA VAL A 946 19.05 19.82 -16.61
C VAL A 946 18.33 18.86 -17.54
N VAL A 947 17.10 19.20 -17.91
CA VAL A 947 16.32 18.48 -18.93
C VAL A 947 15.94 19.44 -20.05
N ILE A 948 16.20 19.05 -21.29
CA ILE A 948 15.74 19.76 -22.49
C ILE A 948 14.79 18.87 -23.24
N VAL A 949 13.54 19.32 -23.38
CA VAL A 949 12.49 18.61 -24.11
C VAL A 949 12.32 19.26 -25.47
N SER A 950 12.46 18.47 -26.53
CA SER A 950 12.08 18.84 -27.89
C SER A 950 10.71 18.23 -28.17
N ASP A 951 9.66 19.05 -28.14
CA ASP A 951 8.32 18.59 -28.48
C ASP A 951 8.01 18.90 -29.95
N THR A 952 8.24 17.88 -30.79
CA THR A 952 7.99 17.97 -32.24
C THR A 952 6.51 18.05 -32.59
N ALA A 953 5.61 17.60 -31.71
CA ALA A 953 4.17 17.66 -31.91
C ALA A 953 3.63 19.08 -31.67
N ALA A 954 4.12 19.76 -30.63
CA ALA A 954 3.81 21.15 -30.33
C ALA A 954 4.65 22.16 -31.15
N GLY A 955 5.80 21.73 -31.68
CA GLY A 955 6.76 22.63 -32.35
C GLY A 955 7.51 23.52 -31.35
N GLU A 956 7.67 23.06 -30.11
CA GLU A 956 8.23 23.82 -29.00
C GLU A 956 9.48 23.12 -28.42
N SER A 957 10.23 23.85 -27.60
CA SER A 957 11.32 23.28 -26.81
C SER A 957 11.31 23.87 -25.41
N HIS A 958 11.39 23.01 -24.41
CA HIS A 958 11.34 23.38 -23.00
C HIS A 958 12.67 23.09 -22.33
N LEU A 959 13.03 23.93 -21.37
CA LEU A 959 14.24 23.81 -20.56
C LEU A 959 13.83 23.78 -19.08
N TYR A 960 14.34 22.78 -18.39
CA TYR A 960 14.24 22.61 -16.94
C TYR A 960 15.69 22.60 -16.40
N ILE A 961 15.99 23.48 -15.44
CA ILE A 961 17.33 23.67 -14.84
C ILE A 961 17.25 23.43 -13.34
#